data_AF-A0A934FGY8-F1
#
_entry.id   AF-A0A934FGY8-F1
#
_cell.length_a   1.000
_cell.length_b   1.000
_cell.length_c   1.000
_cell.angle_alpha   90.00
_cell.angle_beta   90.00
_cell.angle_gamma   90.00
#
_symmetry.space_group_name_H-M   'P 1'
#
loop_
_entity.id
_entity.type
_entity.pdbx_description
1 polymer ?
#
loop_
_entity_poly.entity_id
_entity_poly.type
_entity_poly.pdbx_seq_one_letter_code
_entity_poly.pdbx_strand_id
1 'polypeptide(L)'
;MNVPHERAYQSPLASLAGTRFLWLAAVLGGLAAIAGHAAESAGKLRTQLLGGEAIVFTASQPDAERTVSAGWLAEAARRGAAVNVSRAVITGALDLRHAAVTNRFRLDNCVLQAAADCSFAVFDQGFDFTDSQFVAGADFTGALARRAVLLRGTAFSGPAIFTDATAEDVFLVQGAAFLGKESKFNRATFLKTAGFGPAPGQPAASFSGNVTFEAARFAGAMDFNRVRFGVAASHAVFKDVRCERSATFRGAEFRGASTFGNAAFLGGVAFGPEGEGPGALPAARFAGPADFAGAQFGGEADFTQAQFLRPTPVSFDGCAFKDHAKFGQAKFSGGALFSQAKFGALADFGDARFQGTEEGPAASFQDSEIAGRANFTGGQFAGSADFRNTRFGGETTFNSSVFAAEAIFTYAKFDRTVSFAERRGEARVPGAAFESVTVFTGAQFASDAFFEGVRFTATNSPVSFSAVVFGGETAFDGAQFSGDANFVRAQFNSAATFTEAAFLNREQTAQFNSVKAGKTLIFTGARFAGRLDFGSAEAVGPVQFDGVVFEGHADFNAMNVQRHAVFGPIGTNAPTQFRKTADFIASHVGGQLDLAAARFEGEALFRGATFQRGLLLSWRPGQTGAVQAAEFRARADFRNVQAGERVQFAGVTFHDTAAFDSTKWDVPIAFDNVRFRQGVTLTRAAFPQGADFSSTRSDGLLDLTDSTFRTLRLTGRDQWKDGPIDLRGAAYEEFDGNVGALLQGFPRADRQALVRLEKTLRQVGRDDEADAVYLERQRRERLQSWTERSYGEWVFSALYGTLGNYGVRPYRLLVFAGVVVWLGALVFQLPGAVVRKDKLGPDALLPTQLSRFDALALSVCYFLPIEFPLEDQWVAATTPLTVRMPFTRRPVRVRPAAIANFVLRTAGWVVMPLSLAAVTGMLKVNN
;
A
#
# COMPACT_ATOMS: atom_id res chain seq x y z
N MET A 1 -25.75 29.84 34.42
CA MET A 1 -25.68 29.37 35.83
C MET A 1 -26.95 29.83 36.52
N ASN A 2 -27.79 28.88 36.94
CA ASN A 2 -28.79 29.03 38.00
C ASN A 2 -29.39 27.64 38.29
N VAL A 3 -29.38 27.25 39.57
CA VAL A 3 -29.89 25.99 40.13
C VAL A 3 -30.91 26.35 41.22
N PRO A 4 -31.97 25.55 41.43
CA PRO A 4 -32.58 25.49 42.75
C PRO A 4 -32.75 24.07 43.31
N HIS A 5 -32.20 23.91 44.53
CA HIS A 5 -32.77 23.35 45.76
C HIS A 5 -33.59 22.04 45.78
N GLU A 6 -32.96 21.02 46.38
CA GLU A 6 -33.60 19.93 47.15
C GLU A 6 -33.91 20.39 48.60
N ARG A 7 -35.04 19.93 49.16
CA ARG A 7 -35.24 19.84 50.61
C ARG A 7 -35.91 18.52 50.98
N ALA A 8 -35.22 17.77 51.84
CA ALA A 8 -35.69 16.61 52.58
C ALA A 8 -36.63 17.03 53.73
N TYR A 9 -37.61 16.18 54.06
CA TYR A 9 -38.31 16.21 55.34
C TYR A 9 -38.33 14.81 55.95
N GLN A 10 -37.68 14.70 57.11
CA GLN A 10 -37.69 13.55 58.01
C GLN A 10 -38.95 13.59 58.90
N SER A 11 -39.37 12.41 59.33
CA SER A 11 -40.41 12.09 60.33
C SER A 11 -40.24 12.78 61.69
N PRO A 12 -41.30 12.82 62.52
CA PRO A 12 -41.20 12.01 63.75
C PRO A 12 -42.53 11.36 64.19
N LEU A 13 -42.43 10.08 64.58
CA LEU A 13 -43.34 9.40 65.50
C LEU A 13 -42.71 9.40 66.91
N ALA A 14 -43.58 9.41 67.92
CA ALA A 14 -43.35 9.22 69.36
C ALA A 14 -43.19 10.50 70.23
N SER A 15 -44.30 10.89 70.89
CA SER A 15 -44.33 10.96 72.36
C SER A 15 -45.78 10.99 72.87
N LEU A 16 -45.94 10.51 74.11
CA LEU A 16 -47.12 10.56 75.00
C LEU A 16 -48.08 9.36 74.97
N ALA A 17 -47.63 8.29 75.64
CA ALA A 17 -48.50 7.46 76.47
C ALA A 17 -48.54 8.03 77.90
N GLY A 18 -49.74 8.09 78.50
CA GLY A 18 -49.90 8.11 79.96
C GLY A 18 -50.83 9.16 80.56
N THR A 19 -52.15 8.93 80.56
CA THR A 19 -52.97 8.86 81.80
C THR A 19 -54.41 8.47 81.46
N ARG A 20 -54.85 7.33 82.03
CA ARG A 20 -56.24 6.87 82.08
C ARG A 20 -56.94 7.53 83.27
N PHE A 21 -58.19 7.94 83.05
CA PHE A 21 -59.40 7.68 83.85
C PHE A 21 -60.34 8.89 83.90
N LEU A 22 -61.64 8.58 83.74
CA LEU A 22 -62.83 9.45 83.79
C LEU A 22 -63.17 10.21 82.50
N TRP A 23 -63.77 9.50 81.53
CA TRP A 23 -64.94 9.94 80.73
C TRP A 23 -65.47 8.72 79.95
N LEU A 24 -65.88 7.66 80.67
CA LEU A 24 -66.32 6.37 80.10
C LEU A 24 -67.86 6.16 80.13
N ALA A 25 -68.67 7.19 80.35
CA ALA A 25 -70.13 7.02 80.48
C ALA A 25 -70.98 7.86 79.50
N ALA A 26 -70.41 8.83 78.76
CA ALA A 26 -71.15 9.67 77.82
C ALA A 26 -70.92 9.32 76.33
N VAL A 27 -69.89 8.53 76.00
CA VAL A 27 -69.57 8.15 74.60
C VAL A 27 -70.29 6.87 74.15
N LEU A 28 -70.74 6.03 75.10
CA LEU A 28 -71.43 4.77 74.79
C LEU A 28 -72.90 4.95 74.35
N GLY A 29 -73.53 6.09 74.66
CA GLY A 29 -74.88 6.43 74.15
C GLY A 29 -74.89 7.00 72.72
N GLY A 30 -73.83 7.71 72.33
CA GLY A 30 -73.67 8.25 70.97
C GLY A 30 -73.22 7.21 69.93
N LEU A 31 -72.46 6.19 70.36
CA LEU A 31 -72.00 5.11 69.49
C LEU A 31 -73.14 4.19 69.00
N ALA A 32 -74.19 4.00 69.79
CA ALA A 32 -75.34 3.16 69.41
C ALA A 32 -76.24 3.84 68.36
N ALA A 33 -76.42 5.17 68.43
CA ALA A 33 -77.20 5.93 67.44
C ALA A 33 -76.47 6.06 66.09
N ILE A 34 -75.13 6.24 66.13
CA ILE A 34 -74.28 6.28 64.94
C ILE A 34 -74.17 4.89 64.29
N ALA A 35 -74.09 3.81 65.08
CA ALA A 35 -74.11 2.44 64.56
C ALA A 35 -75.45 2.05 63.93
N GLY A 36 -76.58 2.52 64.50
CA GLY A 36 -77.92 2.32 63.94
C GLY A 36 -78.12 3.02 62.59
N HIS A 37 -77.73 4.29 62.48
CA HIS A 37 -77.78 5.04 61.21
C HIS A 37 -76.80 4.50 60.16
N ALA A 38 -75.62 4.03 60.57
CA ALA A 38 -74.65 3.40 59.67
C ALA A 38 -75.10 2.02 59.15
N ALA A 39 -75.80 1.24 59.97
CA ALA A 39 -76.36 -0.05 59.55
C ALA A 39 -77.54 0.11 58.59
N GLU A 40 -78.40 1.10 58.81
CA GLU A 40 -79.55 1.40 57.94
C GLU A 40 -79.10 1.99 56.59
N SER A 41 -78.09 2.86 56.59
CA SER A 41 -77.49 3.39 55.36
C SER A 41 -76.71 2.32 54.58
N ALA A 42 -75.99 1.42 55.26
CA ALA A 42 -75.31 0.27 54.65
C ALA A 42 -76.31 -0.72 54.01
N GLY A 43 -77.44 -1.00 54.67
CA GLY A 43 -78.51 -1.84 54.13
C GLY A 43 -79.14 -1.25 52.87
N LYS A 44 -79.33 0.08 52.84
CA LYS A 44 -79.81 0.81 51.66
C LYS A 44 -78.82 0.74 50.51
N LEU A 45 -77.53 1.04 50.75
CA LEU A 45 -76.46 0.96 49.75
C LEU A 45 -76.33 -0.46 49.16
N ARG A 46 -76.39 -1.50 49.99
CA ARG A 46 -76.37 -2.89 49.53
C ARG A 46 -77.56 -3.19 48.61
N THR A 47 -78.77 -2.74 48.96
CA THR A 47 -79.97 -2.98 48.15
C THR A 47 -79.89 -2.27 46.80
N GLN A 48 -79.40 -1.03 46.79
CA GLN A 48 -79.17 -0.27 45.55
C GLN A 48 -78.14 -0.94 44.64
N LEU A 49 -77.01 -1.40 45.21
CA LEU A 49 -75.98 -2.13 44.47
C LEU A 49 -76.50 -3.44 43.87
N LEU A 50 -77.24 -4.23 44.66
CA LEU A 50 -77.83 -5.50 44.19
C LEU A 50 -78.95 -5.27 43.16
N GLY A 51 -79.60 -4.09 43.17
CA GLY A 51 -80.55 -3.64 42.16
C GLY A 51 -79.91 -3.10 40.88
N GLY A 52 -78.59 -2.92 40.86
CA GLY A 52 -77.85 -2.37 39.71
C GLY A 52 -77.87 -0.84 39.59
N GLU A 53 -78.26 -0.13 40.65
CA GLU A 53 -78.21 1.34 40.69
C GLU A 53 -76.76 1.85 40.83
N ALA A 54 -76.48 3.02 40.25
CA ALA A 54 -75.17 3.65 40.35
C ALA A 54 -74.96 4.30 41.72
N ILE A 55 -73.85 3.98 42.38
CA ILE A 55 -73.46 4.56 43.67
C ILE A 55 -72.34 5.57 43.43
N VAL A 56 -72.64 6.86 43.58
CA VAL A 56 -71.67 7.94 43.37
C VAL A 56 -71.53 8.76 44.64
N PHE A 57 -70.35 8.68 45.26
CA PHE A 57 -70.01 9.51 46.41
C PHE A 57 -69.43 10.86 45.98
N THR A 58 -69.53 11.87 46.86
CA THR A 58 -68.90 13.18 46.66
C THR A 58 -67.50 13.21 47.24
N ALA A 59 -66.61 13.99 46.62
CA ALA A 59 -65.21 14.07 47.05
C ALA A 59 -65.04 14.63 48.48
N SER A 60 -66.04 15.36 48.99
CA SER A 60 -66.04 15.98 50.31
C SER A 60 -66.51 15.06 51.44
N GLN A 61 -67.08 13.89 51.12
CA GLN A 61 -67.54 12.94 52.14
C GLN A 61 -66.36 12.23 52.82
N PRO A 62 -66.40 12.01 54.16
CA PRO A 62 -65.38 11.24 54.87
C PRO A 62 -65.32 9.78 54.42
N ASP A 63 -64.14 9.16 54.45
CA ASP A 63 -63.92 7.76 54.05
C ASP A 63 -64.85 6.75 54.73
N ALA A 64 -65.18 7.00 56.01
CA ALA A 64 -66.10 6.17 56.78
C ALA A 64 -67.52 6.12 56.18
N GLU A 65 -67.97 7.19 55.53
CA GLU A 65 -69.30 7.27 54.87
C GLU A 65 -69.27 6.75 53.43
N ARG A 66 -68.08 6.65 52.84
CA ARG A 66 -67.85 6.17 51.47
C ARG A 66 -67.49 4.70 51.42
N THR A 67 -67.72 3.97 52.52
CA THR A 67 -67.30 2.57 52.66
C THR A 67 -68.31 1.61 52.01
N VAL A 68 -67.84 0.76 51.12
CA VAL A 68 -68.63 -0.29 50.44
C VAL A 68 -67.96 -1.64 50.67
N SER A 69 -68.72 -2.68 51.03
CA SER A 69 -68.15 -4.02 51.17
C SER A 69 -67.86 -4.66 49.82
N ALA A 70 -66.67 -5.22 49.65
CA ALA A 70 -66.28 -5.98 48.46
C ALA A 70 -67.17 -7.22 48.24
N GLY A 71 -67.70 -7.82 49.31
CA GLY A 71 -68.61 -8.95 49.22
C GLY A 71 -69.92 -8.58 48.51
N TRP A 72 -70.42 -7.35 48.68
CA TRP A 72 -71.62 -6.89 47.99
C TRP A 72 -71.37 -6.69 46.48
N LEU A 73 -70.17 -6.22 46.11
CA LEU A 73 -69.76 -6.09 44.71
C LEU A 73 -69.67 -7.46 44.03
N ALA A 74 -69.05 -8.44 44.71
CA ALA A 74 -68.96 -9.81 44.22
C ALA A 74 -70.33 -10.47 44.08
N GLU A 75 -71.22 -10.28 45.07
CA GLU A 75 -72.59 -10.79 45.03
C GLU A 75 -73.40 -10.15 43.89
N ALA A 76 -73.33 -8.82 43.74
CA ALA A 76 -73.99 -8.10 42.65
C ALA A 76 -73.53 -8.61 41.27
N ALA A 77 -72.22 -8.74 41.09
CA ALA A 77 -71.64 -9.25 39.85
C ALA A 77 -72.11 -10.68 39.52
N ARG A 78 -72.12 -11.59 40.51
CA ARG A 78 -72.58 -12.99 40.33
C ARG A 78 -74.08 -13.11 40.08
N ARG A 79 -74.89 -12.15 40.55
CA ARG A 79 -76.33 -12.07 40.26
C ARG A 79 -76.63 -11.44 38.89
N GLY A 80 -75.60 -10.97 38.18
CA GLY A 80 -75.76 -10.25 36.93
C GLY A 80 -76.30 -8.83 37.11
N ALA A 81 -76.18 -8.21 38.29
CA ALA A 81 -76.47 -6.79 38.46
C ALA A 81 -75.32 -5.93 37.91
N ALA A 82 -75.63 -4.72 37.42
CA ALA A 82 -74.60 -3.78 37.01
C ALA A 82 -73.88 -3.21 38.24
N VAL A 83 -72.55 -3.27 38.26
CA VAL A 83 -71.74 -2.65 39.31
C VAL A 83 -71.22 -1.32 38.77
N ASN A 84 -71.70 -0.22 39.34
CA ASN A 84 -71.23 1.12 38.99
C ASN A 84 -71.03 1.93 40.27
N VAL A 85 -69.80 1.94 40.77
CA VAL A 85 -69.44 2.59 42.03
C VAL A 85 -68.36 3.62 41.77
N SER A 86 -68.57 4.84 42.24
CA SER A 86 -67.63 5.95 42.08
C SER A 86 -67.25 6.55 43.42
N ARG A 87 -65.96 6.85 43.60
CA ARG A 87 -65.41 7.48 44.81
C ARG A 87 -65.69 6.65 46.07
N ALA A 88 -65.59 5.34 46.05
CA ALA A 88 -65.80 4.51 47.26
C ALA A 88 -64.48 4.00 47.87
N VAL A 89 -64.49 3.73 49.18
CA VAL A 89 -63.48 2.93 49.87
C VAL A 89 -64.02 1.51 49.99
N ILE A 90 -63.41 0.56 49.29
CA ILE A 90 -63.86 -0.82 49.22
C ILE A 90 -63.13 -1.64 50.29
N THR A 91 -63.89 -2.21 51.22
CA THR A 91 -63.38 -2.99 52.36
C THR A 91 -63.68 -4.47 52.20
N GLY A 92 -62.73 -5.32 52.64
CA GLY A 92 -62.77 -6.77 52.43
C GLY A 92 -62.22 -7.19 51.06
N ALA A 93 -61.89 -8.48 50.92
CA ALA A 93 -61.34 -9.02 49.68
C ALA A 93 -62.43 -9.15 48.61
N LEU A 94 -62.14 -8.72 47.39
CA LEU A 94 -63.04 -8.88 46.24
C LEU A 94 -62.78 -10.24 45.60
N ASP A 95 -63.67 -11.21 45.81
CA ASP A 95 -63.56 -12.57 45.24
C ASP A 95 -64.52 -12.77 44.05
N LEU A 96 -63.98 -12.60 42.86
CA LEU A 96 -64.64 -12.84 41.57
C LEU A 96 -64.10 -14.10 40.87
N ARG A 97 -63.46 -15.01 41.60
CA ARG A 97 -62.93 -16.24 40.99
C ARG A 97 -64.01 -17.02 40.25
N HIS A 98 -63.71 -17.38 39.00
CA HIS A 98 -64.64 -18.10 38.11
C HIS A 98 -66.01 -17.41 37.92
N ALA A 99 -66.14 -16.13 38.26
CA ALA A 99 -67.40 -15.42 38.14
C ALA A 99 -67.70 -15.06 36.68
N ALA A 100 -68.96 -15.23 36.26
CA ALA A 100 -69.46 -14.71 34.99
C ALA A 100 -70.13 -13.35 35.23
N VAL A 101 -69.41 -12.27 34.92
CA VAL A 101 -69.86 -10.89 35.07
C VAL A 101 -70.49 -10.44 33.75
N THR A 102 -71.80 -10.62 33.64
CA THR A 102 -72.56 -10.41 32.40
C THR A 102 -72.85 -8.95 32.09
N ASN A 103 -72.95 -8.11 33.13
CA ASN A 103 -73.25 -6.68 33.04
C ASN A 103 -72.04 -5.80 33.34
N ARG A 104 -72.18 -4.47 33.15
CA ARG A 104 -71.08 -3.51 33.34
C ARG A 104 -70.50 -3.60 34.76
N PHE A 105 -69.17 -3.63 34.84
CA PHE A 105 -68.41 -3.60 36.10
C PHE A 105 -67.47 -2.39 36.12
N ARG A 106 -67.89 -1.31 36.78
CA ARG A 106 -67.17 -0.03 36.86
C ARG A 106 -66.91 0.36 38.32
N LEU A 107 -65.63 0.58 38.64
CA LEU A 107 -65.15 1.18 39.88
C LEU A 107 -64.32 2.41 39.50
N ASP A 108 -64.90 3.60 39.66
CA ASP A 108 -64.32 4.87 39.22
C ASP A 108 -63.79 5.65 40.41
N ASN A 109 -62.49 5.94 40.45
CA ASN A 109 -61.85 6.66 41.56
C ASN A 109 -62.10 6.02 42.94
N CYS A 110 -62.06 4.68 43.00
CA CYS A 110 -62.29 3.88 44.20
C CYS A 110 -60.97 3.39 44.82
N VAL A 111 -60.93 3.16 46.13
CA VAL A 111 -59.76 2.61 46.83
C VAL A 111 -60.09 1.22 47.36
N LEU A 112 -59.48 0.19 46.79
CA LEU A 112 -59.58 -1.19 47.25
C LEU A 112 -58.45 -1.49 48.24
N GLN A 113 -58.81 -1.66 49.51
CA GLN A 113 -57.83 -1.85 50.58
C GLN A 113 -57.26 -3.27 50.65
N ALA A 114 -58.10 -4.28 50.37
CA ALA A 114 -57.71 -5.69 50.36
C ALA A 114 -57.56 -6.24 48.93
N ALA A 115 -57.08 -7.48 48.82
CA ALA A 115 -56.78 -8.09 47.52
C ALA A 115 -58.04 -8.29 46.68
N ALA A 116 -57.90 -8.08 45.37
CA ALA A 116 -58.93 -8.41 44.39
C ALA A 116 -58.52 -9.65 43.59
N ASP A 117 -59.26 -10.74 43.73
CA ASP A 117 -59.05 -11.98 42.99
C ASP A 117 -60.15 -12.13 41.94
N CYS A 118 -59.77 -11.87 40.69
CA CYS A 118 -60.59 -11.99 39.49
C CYS A 118 -60.10 -13.15 38.61
N SER A 119 -59.39 -14.13 39.18
CA SER A 119 -58.83 -15.23 38.38
C SER A 119 -59.94 -16.07 37.74
N PHE A 120 -59.75 -16.40 36.46
CA PHE A 120 -60.70 -17.12 35.60
C PHE A 120 -62.10 -16.48 35.51
N ALA A 121 -62.24 -15.19 35.88
CA ALA A 121 -63.48 -14.45 35.72
C ALA A 121 -63.73 -14.10 34.25
N VAL A 122 -65.00 -14.09 33.83
CA VAL A 122 -65.43 -13.70 32.49
C VAL A 122 -66.23 -12.40 32.58
N PHE A 123 -65.72 -11.33 31.96
CA PHE A 123 -66.37 -10.02 31.88
C PHE A 123 -66.95 -9.80 30.48
N ASP A 124 -68.25 -10.03 30.31
CA ASP A 124 -68.92 -9.89 29.01
C ASP A 124 -68.97 -8.44 28.51
N GLN A 125 -69.08 -7.48 29.44
CA GLN A 125 -69.07 -6.03 29.14
C GLN A 125 -67.73 -5.35 29.50
N GLY A 126 -66.69 -6.15 29.76
CA GLY A 126 -65.40 -5.62 30.20
C GLY A 126 -65.49 -4.99 31.59
N PHE A 127 -64.45 -4.26 31.98
CA PHE A 127 -64.40 -3.58 33.26
C PHE A 127 -63.67 -2.24 33.17
N ASP A 128 -64.07 -1.32 34.03
CA ASP A 128 -63.56 0.04 34.09
C ASP A 128 -63.12 0.36 35.52
N PHE A 129 -61.81 0.47 35.73
CA PHE A 129 -61.17 0.84 36.99
C PHE A 129 -60.47 2.18 36.92
N THR A 130 -60.99 3.09 36.09
CA THR A 130 -60.41 4.43 35.90
C THR A 130 -60.21 5.14 37.25
N ASP A 131 -59.02 5.71 37.44
CA ASP A 131 -58.54 6.44 38.62
C ASP A 131 -58.62 5.69 39.97
N SER A 132 -58.85 4.36 39.94
CA SER A 132 -58.95 3.54 41.15
C SER A 132 -57.59 3.05 41.67
N GLN A 133 -57.52 2.69 42.95
CA GLN A 133 -56.30 2.23 43.64
C GLN A 133 -56.48 0.82 44.22
N PHE A 134 -55.58 -0.10 43.86
CA PHE A 134 -55.50 -1.45 44.40
C PHE A 134 -54.32 -1.54 45.38
N VAL A 135 -54.62 -1.41 46.68
CA VAL A 135 -53.59 -1.32 47.73
C VAL A 135 -52.88 -2.66 47.93
N ALA A 136 -53.63 -3.75 48.07
CA ALA A 136 -53.08 -5.10 48.29
C ALA A 136 -52.79 -5.88 46.98
N GLY A 137 -53.13 -5.31 45.82
CA GLY A 137 -52.93 -5.94 44.51
C GLY A 137 -54.18 -6.58 43.91
N ALA A 138 -54.05 -7.03 42.68
CA ALA A 138 -55.12 -7.66 41.91
C ALA A 138 -54.60 -8.83 41.06
N ASP A 139 -55.33 -9.94 41.08
CA ASP A 139 -55.06 -11.12 40.28
C ASP A 139 -56.16 -11.32 39.23
N PHE A 140 -55.78 -11.28 37.96
CA PHE A 140 -56.61 -11.52 36.78
C PHE A 140 -56.15 -12.77 36.02
N THR A 141 -55.50 -13.71 36.70
CA THR A 141 -54.97 -14.93 36.06
C THR A 141 -56.07 -15.69 35.32
N GLY A 142 -55.91 -15.91 34.01
CA GLY A 142 -56.91 -16.59 33.18
C GLY A 142 -58.23 -15.83 32.98
N ALA A 143 -58.31 -14.55 33.36
CA ALA A 143 -59.52 -13.75 33.19
C ALA A 143 -59.78 -13.44 31.70
N LEU A 144 -61.05 -13.42 31.30
CA LEU A 144 -61.48 -13.11 29.94
C LEU A 144 -62.35 -11.85 29.93
N ALA A 145 -61.92 -10.81 29.22
CA ALA A 145 -62.70 -9.61 28.98
C ALA A 145 -63.11 -9.52 27.50
N ARG A 146 -64.42 -9.63 27.23
CA ARG A 146 -64.97 -9.59 25.85
C ARG A 146 -65.11 -8.17 25.29
N ARG A 147 -65.09 -7.16 26.16
CA ARG A 147 -65.17 -5.73 25.84
C ARG A 147 -64.04 -4.98 26.53
N ALA A 148 -64.04 -3.66 26.36
CA ALA A 148 -62.96 -2.78 26.79
C ALA A 148 -62.54 -3.00 28.25
N VAL A 149 -61.24 -3.08 28.46
CA VAL A 149 -60.59 -3.03 29.78
C VAL A 149 -60.00 -1.64 29.94
N LEU A 150 -60.54 -0.86 30.88
CA LEU A 150 -60.12 0.51 31.14
C LEU A 150 -59.45 0.59 32.51
N LEU A 151 -58.13 0.79 32.52
CA LEU A 151 -57.27 0.92 33.70
C LEU A 151 -56.58 2.30 33.71
N ARG A 152 -57.32 3.32 33.27
CA ARG A 152 -56.78 4.67 33.08
C ARG A 152 -56.50 5.33 34.43
N GLY A 153 -55.30 5.84 34.67
CA GLY A 153 -54.96 6.46 35.96
C GLY A 153 -55.00 5.49 37.16
N THR A 154 -55.18 4.19 36.93
CA THR A 154 -55.30 3.18 38.00
C THR A 154 -53.94 2.97 38.67
N ALA A 155 -53.90 2.89 40.00
CA ALA A 155 -52.68 2.59 40.75
C ALA A 155 -52.73 1.19 41.38
N PHE A 156 -51.69 0.39 41.15
CA PHE A 156 -51.50 -0.91 41.78
C PHE A 156 -50.32 -0.83 42.75
N SER A 157 -50.60 -0.69 44.04
CA SER A 157 -49.55 -0.69 45.09
C SER A 157 -49.08 -2.11 45.42
N GLY A 158 -49.96 -3.10 45.27
CA GLY A 158 -49.63 -4.53 45.33
C GLY A 158 -49.34 -5.14 43.95
N PRO A 159 -49.17 -6.47 43.87
CA PRO A 159 -48.93 -7.16 42.60
C PRO A 159 -50.13 -7.02 41.65
N ALA A 160 -49.84 -6.86 40.36
CA ALA A 160 -50.85 -6.86 39.29
C ALA A 160 -50.56 -8.04 38.35
N ILE A 161 -51.39 -9.08 38.39
CA ILE A 161 -51.16 -10.33 37.68
C ILE A 161 -52.22 -10.50 36.59
N PHE A 162 -51.79 -10.63 35.35
CA PHE A 162 -52.59 -10.83 34.14
C PHE A 162 -52.13 -12.08 33.38
N THR A 163 -51.57 -13.06 34.09
CA THR A 163 -51.07 -14.30 33.50
C THR A 163 -52.20 -15.06 32.81
N ASP A 164 -52.05 -15.51 31.57
CA ASP A 164 -53.11 -16.17 30.79
C ASP A 164 -54.39 -15.33 30.57
N ALA A 165 -54.37 -14.03 30.90
CA ALA A 165 -55.53 -13.17 30.72
C ALA A 165 -55.76 -12.86 29.24
N THR A 166 -57.02 -12.78 28.83
CA THR A 166 -57.41 -12.48 27.45
C THR A 166 -58.30 -11.24 27.39
N ALA A 167 -57.88 -10.24 26.60
CA ALA A 167 -58.69 -9.08 26.26
C ALA A 167 -59.08 -9.15 24.77
N GLU A 168 -60.37 -9.37 24.49
CA GLU A 168 -60.89 -9.48 23.13
C GLU A 168 -61.10 -8.10 22.46
N ASP A 169 -61.20 -7.04 23.25
CA ASP A 169 -61.36 -5.65 22.81
C ASP A 169 -60.17 -4.79 23.27
N VAL A 170 -60.31 -3.46 23.25
CA VAL A 170 -59.23 -2.54 23.66
C VAL A 170 -58.83 -2.73 25.14
N PHE A 171 -57.53 -2.72 25.39
CA PHE A 171 -56.92 -2.77 26.72
C PHE A 171 -56.15 -1.46 26.95
N LEU A 172 -56.70 -0.55 27.75
CA LEU A 172 -56.19 0.81 27.90
C LEU A 172 -55.72 1.06 29.33
N VAL A 173 -54.42 1.33 29.48
CA VAL A 173 -53.71 1.44 30.76
C VAL A 173 -53.02 2.81 30.88
N GLN A 174 -53.60 3.80 30.22
CA GLN A 174 -53.03 5.13 30.05
C GLN A 174 -52.97 5.81 31.42
N GLY A 175 -51.79 6.27 31.82
CA GLY A 175 -51.55 6.89 33.13
C GLY A 175 -51.58 5.94 34.33
N ALA A 176 -51.68 4.62 34.13
CA ALA A 176 -51.65 3.69 35.24
C ALA A 176 -50.27 3.61 35.90
N ALA A 177 -50.25 3.42 37.22
CA ALA A 177 -49.03 3.30 38.02
C ALA A 177 -48.95 1.91 38.67
N PHE A 178 -48.07 1.07 38.16
CA PHE A 178 -47.75 -0.24 38.74
C PHE A 178 -46.62 -0.06 39.75
N LEU A 179 -47.00 0.22 40.99
CA LEU A 179 -46.08 0.53 42.10
C LEU A 179 -45.61 -0.71 42.86
N GLY A 180 -46.29 -1.85 42.68
CA GLY A 180 -45.94 -3.14 43.28
C GLY A 180 -44.59 -3.70 42.81
N LYS A 181 -44.04 -4.65 43.57
CA LYS A 181 -42.75 -5.29 43.27
C LYS A 181 -42.73 -6.04 41.94
N GLU A 182 -43.87 -6.60 41.54
CA GLU A 182 -44.00 -7.38 40.30
C GLU A 182 -45.33 -7.09 39.59
N SER A 183 -45.26 -7.02 38.26
CA SER A 183 -46.40 -7.03 37.34
C SER A 183 -46.20 -8.13 36.28
N LYS A 184 -47.20 -8.99 36.09
CA LYS A 184 -47.08 -10.17 35.23
C LYS A 184 -48.13 -10.15 34.13
N PHE A 185 -47.71 -10.29 32.88
CA PHE A 185 -48.55 -10.38 31.68
C PHE A 185 -48.18 -11.62 30.86
N ASN A 186 -47.68 -12.66 31.53
CA ASN A 186 -47.17 -13.86 30.88
C ASN A 186 -48.32 -14.61 30.20
N ARG A 187 -48.13 -14.99 28.93
CA ARG A 187 -49.16 -15.64 28.08
C ARG A 187 -50.46 -14.85 27.96
N ALA A 188 -50.44 -13.55 28.30
CA ALA A 188 -51.58 -12.68 28.10
C ALA A 188 -51.84 -12.49 26.59
N THR A 189 -53.11 -12.41 26.21
CA THR A 189 -53.53 -12.24 24.81
C THR A 189 -54.36 -10.97 24.64
N PHE A 190 -53.90 -10.08 23.77
CA PHE A 190 -54.58 -8.83 23.42
C PHE A 190 -55.02 -8.88 21.96
N LEU A 191 -56.33 -9.03 21.71
CA LEU A 191 -56.86 -9.20 20.34
C LEU A 191 -56.97 -7.87 19.57
N LYS A 192 -57.21 -6.76 20.27
CA LYS A 192 -57.20 -5.40 19.70
C LYS A 192 -56.10 -4.55 20.34
N THR A 193 -56.24 -3.23 20.26
CA THR A 193 -55.22 -2.28 20.70
C THR A 193 -54.93 -2.41 22.20
N ALA A 194 -53.66 -2.61 22.53
CA ALA A 194 -53.12 -2.54 23.89
C ALA A 194 -52.37 -1.22 24.06
N GLY A 195 -53.01 -0.25 24.74
CA GLY A 195 -52.52 1.11 24.89
C GLY A 195 -51.99 1.39 26.28
N PHE A 196 -50.66 1.43 26.42
CA PHE A 196 -49.93 1.84 27.62
C PHE A 196 -49.34 3.25 27.50
N GLY A 197 -49.25 3.78 26.29
CA GLY A 197 -48.74 5.13 26.01
C GLY A 197 -49.62 6.26 26.55
N PRO A 198 -49.24 7.52 26.31
CA PRO A 198 -49.97 8.69 26.77
C PRO A 198 -51.30 8.86 26.01
N ALA A 199 -52.24 9.55 26.65
CA ALA A 199 -53.50 9.97 26.04
C ALA A 199 -53.76 11.45 26.34
N PRO A 200 -54.67 12.14 25.63
CA PRO A 200 -55.04 13.51 25.98
C PRO A 200 -55.45 13.62 27.46
N GLY A 201 -54.69 14.38 28.24
CA GLY A 201 -54.91 14.55 29.68
C GLY A 201 -54.40 13.43 30.58
N GLN A 202 -53.74 12.39 30.06
CA GLN A 202 -53.15 11.30 30.86
C GLN A 202 -51.70 11.02 30.46
N PRO A 203 -50.78 10.84 31.44
CA PRO A 203 -49.41 10.43 31.13
C PRO A 203 -49.38 8.99 30.60
N ALA A 204 -48.20 8.53 30.17
CA ALA A 204 -48.01 7.11 29.87
C ALA A 204 -48.02 6.27 31.16
N ALA A 205 -48.24 4.96 31.02
CA ALA A 205 -48.11 4.02 32.12
C ALA A 205 -46.69 4.02 32.70
N SER A 206 -46.58 3.65 33.98
CA SER A 206 -45.31 3.49 34.68
C SER A 206 -45.27 2.21 35.49
N PHE A 207 -44.13 1.53 35.45
CA PHE A 207 -43.83 0.35 36.26
C PHE A 207 -42.66 0.70 37.16
N SER A 208 -42.80 0.56 38.49
CA SER A 208 -41.67 0.77 39.41
C SER A 208 -40.92 -0.54 39.68
N GLY A 209 -41.63 -1.67 39.75
CA GLY A 209 -41.08 -3.00 39.98
C GLY A 209 -40.74 -3.76 38.70
N ASN A 210 -40.55 -5.08 38.86
CA ASN A 210 -40.29 -5.99 37.74
C ASN A 210 -41.55 -6.16 36.88
N VAL A 211 -41.39 -6.15 35.56
CA VAL A 211 -42.48 -6.44 34.63
C VAL A 211 -42.10 -7.59 33.70
N THR A 212 -43.03 -8.52 33.50
CA THR A 212 -42.80 -9.71 32.66
C THR A 212 -43.93 -9.87 31.65
N PHE A 213 -43.55 -10.04 30.39
CA PHE A 213 -44.39 -10.36 29.24
C PHE A 213 -43.80 -11.62 28.58
N GLU A 214 -43.80 -12.76 29.27
CA GLU A 214 -43.29 -14.00 28.70
C GLU A 214 -44.36 -14.69 27.84
N ALA A 215 -44.05 -14.96 26.57
CA ALA A 215 -44.97 -15.57 25.60
C ALA A 215 -46.30 -14.81 25.44
N ALA A 216 -46.30 -13.49 25.71
CA ALA A 216 -47.47 -12.64 25.50
C ALA A 216 -47.76 -12.44 24.01
N ARG A 217 -49.05 -12.42 23.64
CA ARG A 217 -49.49 -12.24 22.25
C ARG A 217 -50.27 -10.93 22.10
N PHE A 218 -49.75 -10.06 21.25
CA PHE A 218 -50.40 -8.82 20.81
C PHE A 218 -50.88 -8.99 19.36
N ALA A 219 -52.14 -9.38 19.17
CA ALA A 219 -52.73 -9.50 17.84
C ALA A 219 -53.18 -8.14 17.29
N GLY A 220 -53.51 -7.18 18.16
CA GLY A 220 -53.74 -5.78 17.80
C GLY A 220 -52.51 -4.88 17.93
N ALA A 221 -52.70 -3.58 17.69
CA ALA A 221 -51.62 -2.60 17.80
C ALA A 221 -51.18 -2.42 19.27
N MET A 222 -49.87 -2.29 19.49
CA MET A 222 -49.28 -2.16 20.81
C MET A 222 -48.59 -0.78 20.93
N ASP A 223 -49.02 0.02 21.91
CA ASP A 223 -48.48 1.35 22.16
C ASP A 223 -47.85 1.44 23.55
N PHE A 224 -46.53 1.47 23.58
CA PHE A 224 -45.68 1.70 24.76
C PHE A 224 -44.92 3.02 24.69
N ASN A 225 -45.40 3.98 23.90
CA ASN A 225 -44.74 5.28 23.79
C ASN A 225 -44.65 5.95 25.16
N ARG A 226 -43.47 6.48 25.50
CA ARG A 226 -43.21 7.19 26.76
C ARG A 226 -43.47 6.40 28.04
N VAL A 227 -43.67 5.08 27.96
CA VAL A 227 -43.84 4.22 29.13
C VAL A 227 -42.53 4.14 29.89
N ARG A 228 -42.62 4.21 31.22
CA ARG A 228 -41.45 4.05 32.10
C ARG A 228 -41.41 2.64 32.65
N PHE A 229 -40.34 1.94 32.35
CA PHE A 229 -40.09 0.58 32.83
C PHE A 229 -39.03 0.59 33.92
N GLY A 230 -39.52 0.38 35.14
CA GLY A 230 -38.70 0.13 36.31
C GLY A 230 -37.96 1.34 36.86
N VAL A 231 -37.15 1.03 37.87
CA VAL A 231 -36.01 1.83 38.32
C VAL A 231 -34.73 1.05 38.02
N ALA A 232 -33.56 1.59 38.37
CA ALA A 232 -32.26 0.95 38.08
C ALA A 232 -32.13 -0.54 38.47
N ALA A 233 -32.81 -0.96 39.55
CA ALA A 233 -32.77 -2.34 40.06
C ALA A 233 -33.86 -3.27 39.48
N SER A 234 -34.75 -2.75 38.63
CA SER A 234 -35.90 -3.50 38.11
C SER A 234 -35.59 -4.17 36.78
N HIS A 235 -36.31 -5.25 36.49
CA HIS A 235 -36.20 -5.99 35.23
C HIS A 235 -37.46 -5.86 34.38
N ALA A 236 -37.31 -5.59 33.08
CA ALA A 236 -38.39 -5.60 32.10
C ALA A 236 -38.16 -6.70 31.05
N VAL A 237 -38.93 -7.78 31.14
CA VAL A 237 -38.71 -9.00 30.35
C VAL A 237 -39.82 -9.17 29.31
N PHE A 238 -39.46 -9.16 28.04
CA PHE A 238 -40.31 -9.38 26.87
C PHE A 238 -39.84 -10.62 26.10
N LYS A 239 -39.82 -11.77 26.79
CA LYS A 239 -39.32 -13.02 26.23
C LYS A 239 -40.40 -13.74 25.42
N ASP A 240 -40.05 -14.21 24.23
CA ASP A 240 -40.97 -14.95 23.34
C ASP A 240 -42.27 -14.17 23.02
N VAL A 241 -42.25 -12.84 23.13
CA VAL A 241 -43.40 -11.97 22.81
C VAL A 241 -43.69 -12.02 21.32
N ARG A 242 -44.97 -12.06 20.95
CA ARG A 242 -45.42 -12.02 19.55
C ARG A 242 -46.30 -10.81 19.28
N CYS A 243 -45.82 -9.89 18.44
CA CYS A 243 -46.56 -8.72 17.98
C CYS A 243 -46.97 -8.91 16.52
N GLU A 244 -48.27 -9.07 16.25
CA GLU A 244 -48.81 -9.35 14.90
C GLU A 244 -49.08 -8.08 14.09
N ARG A 245 -49.24 -6.94 14.79
CA ARG A 245 -49.46 -5.60 14.23
C ARG A 245 -48.38 -4.64 14.72
N SER A 246 -48.57 -3.34 14.49
CA SER A 246 -47.60 -2.31 14.83
C SER A 246 -47.32 -2.26 16.33
N ALA A 247 -46.04 -2.16 16.69
CA ALA A 247 -45.52 -1.99 18.03
C ALA A 247 -44.73 -0.68 18.11
N THR A 248 -44.97 0.16 19.11
CA THR A 248 -44.23 1.42 19.24
C THR A 248 -43.75 1.63 20.67
N PHE A 249 -42.48 2.01 20.81
CA PHE A 249 -41.76 2.25 22.06
C PHE A 249 -41.08 3.63 22.05
N ARG A 250 -41.56 4.57 21.22
CA ARG A 250 -40.96 5.90 21.07
C ARG A 250 -41.02 6.67 22.38
N GLY A 251 -39.87 7.15 22.85
CA GLY A 251 -39.79 7.83 24.15
C GLY A 251 -39.86 6.90 25.36
N ALA A 252 -39.95 5.58 25.19
CA ALA A 252 -39.98 4.65 26.33
C ALA A 252 -38.66 4.72 27.12
N GLU A 253 -38.74 4.60 28.43
CA GLU A 253 -37.58 4.65 29.33
C GLU A 253 -37.38 3.28 29.99
N PHE A 254 -36.36 2.53 29.58
CA PHE A 254 -35.93 1.31 30.26
C PHE A 254 -34.82 1.62 31.26
N ARG A 255 -35.19 1.96 32.50
CA ARG A 255 -34.23 2.42 33.51
C ARG A 255 -33.42 1.31 34.19
N GLY A 256 -33.87 0.07 34.05
CA GLY A 256 -33.19 -1.13 34.54
C GLY A 256 -32.93 -2.14 33.41
N ALA A 257 -32.50 -3.35 33.76
CA ALA A 257 -32.18 -4.36 32.76
C ALA A 257 -33.45 -4.78 31.98
N SER A 258 -33.38 -4.71 30.66
CA SER A 258 -34.49 -5.07 29.77
C SER A 258 -34.05 -6.05 28.70
N THR A 259 -34.93 -7.01 28.37
CA THR A 259 -34.65 -8.03 27.34
C THR A 259 -35.89 -8.34 26.51
N PHE A 260 -35.69 -8.49 25.20
CA PHE A 260 -36.66 -8.90 24.19
C PHE A 260 -36.22 -10.22 23.53
N GLY A 261 -35.68 -11.14 24.34
CA GLY A 261 -35.17 -12.42 23.85
C GLY A 261 -36.22 -13.20 23.07
N ASN A 262 -35.87 -13.61 21.85
CA ASN A 262 -36.77 -14.34 20.92
C ASN A 262 -38.09 -13.61 20.59
N ALA A 263 -38.19 -12.30 20.81
CA ALA A 263 -39.39 -11.56 20.45
C ALA A 263 -39.62 -11.60 18.93
N ALA A 264 -40.88 -11.73 18.50
CA ALA A 264 -41.30 -11.79 17.11
C ALA A 264 -42.20 -10.60 16.76
N PHE A 265 -41.65 -9.67 15.97
CA PHE A 265 -42.36 -8.50 15.44
C PHE A 265 -42.77 -8.76 13.99
N LEU A 266 -44.02 -9.17 13.77
CA LEU A 266 -44.59 -9.40 12.44
C LEU A 266 -45.08 -8.10 11.80
N GLY A 267 -45.59 -7.17 12.61
CA GLY A 267 -45.88 -5.79 12.21
C GLY A 267 -44.67 -4.87 12.38
N GLY A 268 -44.83 -3.60 12.00
CA GLY A 268 -43.75 -2.62 12.13
C GLY A 268 -43.44 -2.28 13.59
N VAL A 269 -42.16 -2.10 13.93
CA VAL A 269 -41.70 -1.70 15.25
C VAL A 269 -40.87 -0.43 15.19
N ALA A 270 -41.11 0.51 16.11
CA ALA A 270 -40.32 1.73 16.23
C ALA A 270 -39.92 1.98 17.68
N PHE A 271 -38.61 2.11 17.91
CA PHE A 271 -38.06 2.57 19.20
C PHE A 271 -37.77 4.07 19.17
N GLY A 272 -37.32 4.60 18.02
CA GLY A 272 -37.21 6.04 17.74
C GLY A 272 -36.34 6.87 18.69
N PRO A 273 -36.31 8.19 18.48
CA PRO A 273 -35.59 9.13 19.34
C PRO A 273 -36.38 9.42 20.63
N GLU A 274 -35.66 9.90 21.64
CA GLU A 274 -36.14 10.17 23.01
C GLU A 274 -36.30 8.89 23.86
N GLY A 275 -35.92 8.97 25.14
CA GLY A 275 -35.93 7.81 26.05
C GLY A 275 -34.66 6.98 26.01
N GLU A 276 -34.50 6.10 27.00
CA GLU A 276 -33.45 5.08 27.04
C GLU A 276 -34.05 3.81 26.45
N GLY A 277 -33.54 3.43 25.27
CA GLY A 277 -33.99 2.28 24.48
C GLY A 277 -33.77 0.95 25.20
N PRO A 278 -34.28 -0.15 24.61
CA PRO A 278 -34.20 -1.47 25.21
C PRO A 278 -32.75 -1.93 25.34
N GLY A 279 -32.40 -2.60 26.44
CA GLY A 279 -31.06 -3.16 26.63
C GLY A 279 -30.77 -4.28 25.63
N ALA A 280 -31.48 -5.41 25.74
CA ALA A 280 -31.17 -6.60 24.94
C ALA A 280 -32.32 -7.02 24.02
N LEU A 281 -32.04 -7.35 22.76
CA LEU A 281 -32.93 -7.97 21.77
C LEU A 281 -32.29 -9.22 21.09
N PRO A 282 -31.71 -10.18 21.85
CA PRO A 282 -31.03 -11.32 21.27
C PRO A 282 -32.01 -12.26 20.58
N ALA A 283 -31.62 -12.76 19.40
CA ALA A 283 -32.41 -13.65 18.56
C ALA A 283 -33.83 -13.12 18.22
N ALA A 284 -34.09 -11.82 18.38
CA ALA A 284 -35.35 -11.19 18.02
C ALA A 284 -35.55 -11.26 16.49
N ARG A 285 -36.80 -11.47 16.06
CA ARG A 285 -37.18 -11.64 14.65
C ARG A 285 -38.09 -10.50 14.22
N PHE A 286 -37.62 -9.69 13.27
CA PHE A 286 -38.33 -8.56 12.69
C PHE A 286 -38.76 -8.92 11.26
N ALA A 287 -40.03 -9.30 11.10
CA ALA A 287 -40.63 -9.54 9.78
C ALA A 287 -41.35 -8.30 9.22
N GLY A 288 -41.72 -7.35 10.09
CA GLY A 288 -42.17 -6.01 9.70
C GLY A 288 -41.02 -4.98 9.61
N PRO A 289 -41.30 -3.74 9.18
CA PRO A 289 -40.31 -2.67 9.22
C PRO A 289 -39.84 -2.41 10.66
N ALA A 290 -38.54 -2.25 10.86
CA ALA A 290 -37.96 -1.89 12.15
C ALA A 290 -37.21 -0.56 12.02
N ASP A 291 -37.39 0.32 13.02
CA ASP A 291 -36.78 1.65 13.06
C ASP A 291 -36.23 1.94 14.47
N PHE A 292 -34.90 2.09 14.55
CA PHE A 292 -34.16 2.45 15.75
C PHE A 292 -33.54 3.84 15.65
N ALA A 293 -33.79 4.60 14.57
CA ALA A 293 -33.10 5.86 14.32
C ALA A 293 -33.17 6.81 15.54
N GLY A 294 -31.99 7.31 15.95
CA GLY A 294 -31.82 8.19 17.10
C GLY A 294 -31.97 7.55 18.49
N ALA A 295 -32.22 6.24 18.58
CA ALA A 295 -32.37 5.55 19.86
C ALA A 295 -31.09 5.62 20.72
N GLN A 296 -31.27 5.72 22.03
CA GLN A 296 -30.19 5.84 23.02
C GLN A 296 -30.12 4.55 23.85
N PHE A 297 -29.02 3.80 23.75
CA PHE A 297 -28.79 2.60 24.54
C PHE A 297 -27.80 2.94 25.66
N GLY A 298 -28.29 3.03 26.90
CA GLY A 298 -27.45 3.38 28.06
C GLY A 298 -26.68 2.21 28.64
N GLY A 299 -27.25 1.00 28.58
CA GLY A 299 -26.57 -0.26 28.91
C GLY A 299 -26.12 -1.04 27.68
N GLU A 300 -25.72 -2.30 27.88
CA GLU A 300 -25.34 -3.22 26.81
C GLU A 300 -26.50 -3.41 25.82
N ALA A 301 -26.23 -3.13 24.54
CA ALA A 301 -27.16 -3.25 23.42
C ALA A 301 -26.94 -4.58 22.69
N ASP A 302 -27.69 -5.62 23.04
CA ASP A 302 -27.48 -6.97 22.51
C ASP A 302 -28.48 -7.34 21.39
N PHE A 303 -28.03 -7.30 20.15
CA PHE A 303 -28.72 -7.77 18.93
C PHE A 303 -28.11 -9.07 18.38
N THR A 304 -27.39 -9.83 19.20
CA THR A 304 -26.75 -11.09 18.79
C THR A 304 -27.80 -12.04 18.19
N GLN A 305 -27.52 -12.59 17.01
CA GLN A 305 -28.42 -13.46 16.24
C GLN A 305 -29.80 -12.86 15.87
N ALA A 306 -30.00 -11.55 16.03
CA ALA A 306 -31.23 -10.89 15.60
C ALA A 306 -31.41 -11.01 14.07
N GLN A 307 -32.67 -11.11 13.63
CA GLN A 307 -33.02 -11.34 12.22
C GLN A 307 -33.96 -10.25 11.71
N PHE A 308 -33.47 -9.43 10.78
CA PHE A 308 -34.24 -8.44 10.05
C PHE A 308 -34.56 -9.01 8.66
N LEU A 309 -35.79 -9.47 8.47
CA LEU A 309 -36.18 -10.31 7.32
C LEU A 309 -36.66 -9.52 6.11
N ARG A 310 -36.91 -8.22 6.27
CA ARG A 310 -37.38 -7.35 5.18
C ARG A 310 -36.21 -7.02 4.23
N PRO A 311 -36.43 -7.00 2.91
CA PRO A 311 -35.47 -6.52 1.92
C PRO A 311 -35.48 -4.99 1.85
N THR A 312 -35.55 -4.32 3.00
CA THR A 312 -35.44 -2.87 3.16
C THR A 312 -34.47 -2.60 4.30
N PRO A 313 -33.55 -1.64 4.17
CA PRO A 313 -32.59 -1.35 5.24
C PRO A 313 -33.27 -1.02 6.57
N VAL A 314 -32.73 -1.56 7.67
CA VAL A 314 -33.10 -1.12 9.02
C VAL A 314 -32.24 0.09 9.40
N SER A 315 -32.85 1.15 9.91
CA SER A 315 -32.11 2.34 10.35
C SER A 315 -31.79 2.28 11.85
N PHE A 316 -30.50 2.42 12.13
CA PHE A 316 -29.85 2.76 13.40
C PHE A 316 -29.12 4.11 13.26
N ASP A 317 -29.52 4.95 12.30
CA ASP A 317 -28.86 6.23 12.05
C ASP A 317 -28.98 7.13 13.27
N GLY A 318 -27.87 7.78 13.65
CA GLY A 318 -27.82 8.65 14.83
C GLY A 318 -28.03 7.95 16.18
N CYS A 319 -28.03 6.60 16.23
CA CYS A 319 -28.09 5.88 17.50
C CYS A 319 -26.86 6.18 18.36
N ALA A 320 -27.04 6.17 19.68
CA ALA A 320 -25.93 6.22 20.62
C ALA A 320 -25.92 4.98 21.50
N PHE A 321 -24.91 4.14 21.33
CA PHE A 321 -24.63 2.97 22.14
C PHE A 321 -23.57 3.35 23.16
N LYS A 322 -23.96 3.65 24.41
CA LYS A 322 -23.03 4.15 25.43
C LYS A 322 -22.12 3.05 26.00
N ASP A 323 -22.60 1.82 26.02
CA ASP A 323 -21.87 0.61 26.43
C ASP A 323 -21.62 -0.32 25.21
N HIS A 324 -21.36 -1.60 25.43
CA HIS A 324 -21.14 -2.60 24.40
C HIS A 324 -22.37 -2.75 23.48
N ALA A 325 -22.16 -2.69 22.17
CA ALA A 325 -23.16 -2.99 21.15
C ALA A 325 -22.80 -4.29 20.43
N LYS A 326 -23.62 -5.32 20.59
CA LYS A 326 -23.38 -6.66 20.06
C LYS A 326 -24.37 -6.97 18.95
N PHE A 327 -23.88 -7.05 17.72
CA PHE A 327 -24.59 -7.47 16.51
C PHE A 327 -24.03 -8.78 15.95
N GLY A 328 -23.31 -9.56 16.78
CA GLY A 328 -22.69 -10.80 16.37
C GLY A 328 -23.69 -11.78 15.75
N GLN A 329 -23.37 -12.35 14.59
CA GLN A 329 -24.25 -13.26 13.83
C GLN A 329 -25.63 -12.69 13.47
N ALA A 330 -25.86 -11.38 13.61
CA ALA A 330 -27.11 -10.74 13.19
C ALA A 330 -27.26 -10.83 11.66
N LYS A 331 -28.51 -10.91 11.19
CA LYS A 331 -28.84 -11.03 9.77
C LYS A 331 -29.72 -9.87 9.32
N PHE A 332 -29.23 -9.11 8.34
CA PHE A 332 -29.91 -7.95 7.76
C PHE A 332 -30.22 -8.20 6.30
N SER A 333 -31.44 -8.65 6.00
CA SER A 333 -31.84 -9.04 4.64
C SER A 333 -31.90 -7.85 3.68
N GLY A 334 -32.25 -6.67 4.17
CA GLY A 334 -32.25 -5.41 3.41
C GLY A 334 -31.04 -4.51 3.69
N GLY A 335 -30.10 -4.95 4.52
CA GLY A 335 -28.99 -4.13 5.02
C GLY A 335 -29.32 -3.34 6.30
N ALA A 336 -28.34 -2.59 6.80
CA ALA A 336 -28.44 -1.81 8.03
C ALA A 336 -27.70 -0.48 7.91
N LEU A 337 -28.33 0.60 8.38
CA LEU A 337 -27.77 1.96 8.33
C LEU A 337 -27.40 2.41 9.75
N PHE A 338 -26.14 2.71 9.99
CA PHE A 338 -25.54 3.21 11.22
C PHE A 338 -24.88 4.58 11.00
N SER A 339 -25.38 5.35 10.06
CA SER A 339 -24.79 6.64 9.70
C SER A 339 -24.92 7.60 10.88
N GLN A 340 -23.85 8.32 11.22
CA GLN A 340 -23.78 9.19 12.40
C GLN A 340 -24.02 8.47 13.75
N ALA A 341 -23.98 7.13 13.78
CA ALA A 341 -24.09 6.39 15.03
C ALA A 341 -22.83 6.57 15.89
N LYS A 342 -23.01 6.48 17.22
CA LYS A 342 -21.93 6.59 18.20
C LYS A 342 -21.85 5.34 19.04
N PHE A 343 -20.70 4.67 19.04
CA PHE A 343 -20.42 3.51 19.87
C PHE A 343 -19.37 3.88 20.90
N GLY A 344 -19.77 3.95 22.17
CA GLY A 344 -18.94 4.38 23.29
C GLY A 344 -17.94 3.33 23.77
N ALA A 345 -18.26 2.04 23.56
CA ALA A 345 -17.42 0.92 23.93
C ALA A 345 -17.20 -0.05 22.75
N LEU A 346 -17.29 -1.36 22.97
CA LEU A 346 -17.16 -2.38 21.91
C LEU A 346 -18.33 -2.27 20.92
N ALA A 347 -18.04 -2.25 19.62
CA ALA A 347 -19.00 -2.51 18.56
C ALA A 347 -18.66 -3.86 17.90
N ASP A 348 -19.47 -4.89 18.17
CA ASP A 348 -19.23 -6.25 17.71
C ASP A 348 -20.20 -6.64 16.59
N PHE A 349 -19.70 -6.72 15.37
CA PHE A 349 -20.37 -7.18 14.17
C PHE A 349 -19.78 -8.52 13.66
N GLY A 350 -19.14 -9.30 14.55
CA GLY A 350 -18.53 -10.58 14.21
C GLY A 350 -19.54 -11.55 13.56
N ASP A 351 -19.19 -12.13 12.42
CA ASP A 351 -20.05 -13.03 11.62
C ASP A 351 -21.42 -12.45 11.23
N ALA A 352 -21.63 -11.13 11.34
CA ALA A 352 -22.85 -10.47 10.92
C ALA A 352 -23.00 -10.53 9.39
N ARG A 353 -24.24 -10.64 8.91
CA ARG A 353 -24.56 -10.78 7.48
C ARG A 353 -25.43 -9.63 7.02
N PHE A 354 -24.90 -8.84 6.11
CA PHE A 354 -25.55 -7.70 5.48
C PHE A 354 -25.80 -8.04 4.01
N GLN A 355 -27.05 -8.40 3.68
CA GLN A 355 -27.40 -8.70 2.28
C GLN A 355 -27.52 -7.42 1.45
N GLY A 356 -28.13 -6.38 2.02
CA GLY A 356 -28.39 -5.12 1.31
C GLY A 356 -29.50 -5.22 0.27
N THR A 357 -29.59 -4.22 -0.59
CA THR A 357 -30.55 -4.16 -1.71
C THR A 357 -29.79 -3.74 -2.97
N GLU A 358 -30.38 -3.90 -4.15
CA GLU A 358 -29.75 -3.45 -5.41
C GLU A 358 -29.51 -1.93 -5.44
N GLU A 359 -30.35 -1.15 -4.73
CA GLU A 359 -30.36 0.32 -4.80
C GLU A 359 -29.66 1.02 -3.61
N GLY A 360 -29.32 0.29 -2.54
CA GLY A 360 -28.82 0.89 -1.30
C GLY A 360 -27.76 0.06 -0.59
N PRO A 361 -26.95 0.69 0.29
CA PRO A 361 -25.84 0.00 0.96
C PRO A 361 -26.34 -1.14 1.84
N ALA A 362 -25.60 -2.25 1.83
CA ALA A 362 -25.81 -3.34 2.76
C ALA A 362 -25.45 -2.93 4.19
N ALA A 363 -24.39 -2.13 4.35
CA ALA A 363 -24.04 -1.53 5.61
C ALA A 363 -23.54 -0.10 5.39
N SER A 364 -24.06 0.87 6.16
CA SER A 364 -23.53 2.24 6.18
C SER A 364 -23.11 2.61 7.59
N PHE A 365 -21.85 2.99 7.77
CA PHE A 365 -21.26 3.58 8.97
C PHE A 365 -20.78 5.01 8.69
N GLN A 366 -21.34 5.63 7.65
CA GLN A 366 -20.92 6.95 7.20
C GLN A 366 -20.99 7.97 8.33
N ASP A 367 -19.92 8.73 8.53
CA ASP A 367 -19.83 9.77 9.56
C ASP A 367 -20.05 9.24 11.01
N SER A 368 -19.91 7.93 11.24
CA SER A 368 -20.05 7.32 12.57
C SER A 368 -18.75 7.38 13.39
N GLU A 369 -18.88 7.27 14.72
CA GLU A 369 -17.75 7.20 15.65
C GLU A 369 -17.83 5.93 16.50
N ILE A 370 -16.80 5.09 16.43
CA ILE A 370 -16.62 3.91 17.28
C ILE A 370 -15.44 4.17 18.21
N ALA A 371 -15.72 4.65 19.43
CA ALA A 371 -14.70 5.05 20.38
C ALA A 371 -13.89 3.87 20.94
N GLY A 372 -14.54 2.72 21.14
CA GLY A 372 -13.91 1.49 21.60
C GLY A 372 -13.46 0.57 20.46
N ARG A 373 -13.30 -0.73 20.78
CA ARG A 373 -12.93 -1.75 19.79
C ARG A 373 -14.05 -1.98 18.79
N ALA A 374 -13.69 -2.25 17.53
CA ALA A 374 -14.63 -2.58 16.47
C ALA A 374 -14.30 -3.96 15.87
N ASN A 375 -15.23 -4.90 15.95
CA ASN A 375 -15.04 -6.26 15.44
C ASN A 375 -15.96 -6.53 14.25
N PHE A 376 -15.40 -6.71 13.06
CA PHE A 376 -16.09 -7.14 11.84
C PHE A 376 -15.57 -8.50 11.33
N THR A 377 -14.90 -9.26 12.20
CA THR A 377 -14.32 -10.57 11.85
C THR A 377 -15.39 -11.50 11.28
N GLY A 378 -15.14 -12.12 10.12
CA GLY A 378 -16.10 -13.02 9.47
C GLY A 378 -17.36 -12.35 8.91
N GLY A 379 -17.46 -11.02 8.96
CA GLY A 379 -18.60 -10.27 8.44
C GLY A 379 -18.80 -10.49 6.93
N GLN A 380 -20.05 -10.60 6.51
CA GLN A 380 -20.42 -10.82 5.11
C GLN A 380 -21.24 -9.64 4.59
N PHE A 381 -20.70 -8.89 3.63
CA PHE A 381 -21.33 -7.74 3.00
C PHE A 381 -21.63 -8.07 1.54
N ALA A 382 -22.88 -8.47 1.25
CA ALA A 382 -23.27 -8.86 -0.10
C ALA A 382 -23.55 -7.65 -1.01
N GLY A 383 -24.05 -6.55 -0.43
CA GLY A 383 -24.14 -5.23 -1.08
C GLY A 383 -23.06 -4.27 -0.55
N SER A 384 -23.11 -3.00 -0.94
CA SER A 384 -22.03 -2.06 -0.62
C SER A 384 -21.89 -1.80 0.88
N ALA A 385 -20.64 -1.66 1.33
CA ALA A 385 -20.26 -1.36 2.71
C ALA A 385 -19.56 0.00 2.76
N ASP A 386 -20.21 0.96 3.42
CA ASP A 386 -19.77 2.35 3.44
C ASP A 386 -19.25 2.75 4.83
N PHE A 387 -17.95 3.04 4.92
CA PHE A 387 -17.24 3.53 6.10
C PHE A 387 -16.64 4.92 5.86
N ARG A 388 -17.24 5.72 4.96
CA ARG A 388 -16.75 7.07 4.66
C ARG A 388 -16.79 7.96 5.89
N ASN A 389 -15.69 8.67 6.13
CA ASN A 389 -15.48 9.53 7.29
C ASN A 389 -15.70 8.84 8.66
N THR A 390 -15.75 7.51 8.71
CA THR A 390 -15.89 6.80 9.98
C THR A 390 -14.61 6.94 10.81
N ARG A 391 -14.77 7.19 12.11
CA ARG A 391 -13.66 7.19 13.07
C ARG A 391 -13.70 5.94 13.93
N PHE A 392 -12.64 5.14 13.87
CA PHE A 392 -12.38 4.00 14.74
C PHE A 392 -11.33 4.40 15.79
N GLY A 393 -11.79 4.68 17.00
CA GLY A 393 -10.97 5.09 18.14
C GLY A 393 -10.20 3.96 18.82
N GLY A 394 -10.71 2.72 18.73
CA GLY A 394 -10.07 1.51 19.25
C GLY A 394 -9.54 0.58 18.16
N GLU A 395 -9.01 -0.57 18.58
CA GLU A 395 -8.53 -1.62 17.67
C GLU A 395 -9.67 -2.12 16.79
N THR A 396 -9.40 -2.31 15.50
CA THR A 396 -10.41 -2.70 14.50
C THR A 396 -10.00 -3.97 13.76
N THR A 397 -10.91 -4.93 13.63
CA THR A 397 -10.64 -6.18 12.90
C THR A 397 -11.67 -6.43 11.81
N PHE A 398 -11.20 -6.76 10.61
CA PHE A 398 -11.96 -7.21 9.44
C PHE A 398 -11.50 -8.60 8.98
N ASN A 399 -10.83 -9.35 9.86
CA ASN A 399 -10.24 -10.65 9.54
C ASN A 399 -11.29 -11.60 8.96
N SER A 400 -10.96 -12.29 7.87
CA SER A 400 -11.87 -13.25 7.21
C SER A 400 -13.22 -12.67 6.77
N SER A 401 -13.36 -11.33 6.70
CA SER A 401 -14.56 -10.69 6.17
C SER A 401 -14.61 -10.78 4.64
N VAL A 402 -15.82 -10.74 4.08
CA VAL A 402 -16.05 -10.78 2.63
C VAL A 402 -16.90 -9.58 2.23
N PHE A 403 -16.34 -8.75 1.35
CA PHE A 403 -17.01 -7.63 0.70
C PHE A 403 -17.31 -8.01 -0.75
N ALA A 404 -18.52 -8.49 -1.02
CA ALA A 404 -18.90 -8.96 -2.36
C ALA A 404 -19.17 -7.79 -3.34
N ALA A 405 -19.50 -6.62 -2.80
CA ALA A 405 -19.73 -5.39 -3.55
C ALA A 405 -18.81 -4.26 -3.05
N GLU A 406 -19.11 -3.01 -3.43
CA GLU A 406 -18.27 -1.85 -3.14
C GLU A 406 -17.95 -1.69 -1.65
N ALA A 407 -16.67 -1.56 -1.30
CA ALA A 407 -16.21 -1.27 0.05
C ALA A 407 -15.50 0.08 0.11
N ILE A 408 -16.11 1.05 0.81
CA ILE A 408 -15.69 2.46 0.76
C ILE A 408 -15.17 2.91 2.12
N PHE A 409 -13.88 3.19 2.23
CA PHE A 409 -13.19 3.68 3.42
C PHE A 409 -12.62 5.09 3.22
N THR A 410 -13.21 5.87 2.30
CA THR A 410 -12.68 7.19 1.95
C THR A 410 -12.69 8.11 3.17
N TYR A 411 -11.53 8.68 3.49
CA TYR A 411 -11.28 9.49 4.69
C TYR A 411 -11.62 8.81 6.04
N ALA A 412 -11.73 7.49 6.06
CA ALA A 412 -11.84 6.74 7.31
C ALA A 412 -10.57 6.93 8.15
N LYS A 413 -10.73 6.99 9.48
CA LYS A 413 -9.64 7.18 10.43
C LYS A 413 -9.58 6.03 11.41
N PHE A 414 -8.42 5.38 11.50
CA PHE A 414 -8.12 4.33 12.45
C PHE A 414 -7.07 4.84 13.43
N ASP A 415 -7.50 5.16 14.65
CA ASP A 415 -6.63 5.75 15.68
C ASP A 415 -5.71 4.69 16.32
N ARG A 416 -6.06 3.40 16.19
CA ARG A 416 -5.32 2.23 16.70
C ARG A 416 -5.11 1.20 15.61
N THR A 417 -4.51 0.07 15.98
CA THR A 417 -4.20 -1.03 15.07
C THR A 417 -5.44 -1.52 14.32
N VAL A 418 -5.29 -1.72 13.01
CA VAL A 418 -6.29 -2.36 12.15
C VAL A 418 -5.74 -3.66 11.58
N SER A 419 -6.59 -4.68 11.55
CA SER A 419 -6.25 -5.98 10.98
C SER A 419 -7.31 -6.39 9.97
N PHE A 420 -6.91 -6.66 8.73
CA PHE A 420 -7.73 -7.30 7.71
C PHE A 420 -7.36 -8.79 7.55
N ALA A 421 -6.41 -9.27 8.32
CA ALA A 421 -5.87 -10.62 8.26
C ALA A 421 -5.74 -11.24 9.65
N GLU A 422 -6.00 -12.55 9.78
CA GLU A 422 -5.77 -13.24 11.04
C GLU A 422 -4.32 -13.71 11.14
N ARG A 423 -3.54 -13.12 12.05
CA ARG A 423 -2.19 -13.58 12.37
C ARG A 423 -2.25 -14.68 13.44
N ARG A 424 -2.40 -15.94 13.03
CA ARG A 424 -2.25 -17.11 13.90
C ARG A 424 -0.99 -17.92 13.58
N GLY A 425 0.13 -17.53 14.17
CA GLY A 425 1.38 -18.29 14.06
C GLY A 425 1.86 -18.47 12.62
N GLU A 426 2.33 -19.67 12.28
CA GLU A 426 2.84 -20.02 10.94
C GLU A 426 1.75 -20.40 9.92
N ALA A 427 0.48 -20.49 10.33
CA ALA A 427 -0.62 -20.85 9.44
C ALA A 427 -1.22 -19.60 8.77
N ARG A 428 -1.01 -19.45 7.45
CA ARG A 428 -1.67 -18.41 6.63
C ARG A 428 -3.16 -18.72 6.52
N VAL A 429 -3.97 -18.21 7.47
CA VAL A 429 -5.43 -18.14 7.32
C VAL A 429 -5.74 -17.08 6.24
N PRO A 430 -6.74 -17.28 5.37
CA PRO A 430 -7.15 -16.26 4.41
C PRO A 430 -7.42 -14.91 5.09
N GLY A 431 -6.81 -13.84 4.57
CA GLY A 431 -7.22 -12.48 4.94
C GLY A 431 -8.62 -12.16 4.40
N ALA A 432 -9.07 -10.92 4.63
CA ALA A 432 -10.29 -10.39 4.05
C ALA A 432 -10.30 -10.54 2.52
N ALA A 433 -11.49 -10.73 1.95
CA ALA A 433 -11.71 -10.79 0.51
C ALA A 433 -12.56 -9.60 0.06
N PHE A 434 -12.04 -8.85 -0.90
CA PHE A 434 -12.72 -7.75 -1.57
C PHE A 434 -12.99 -8.15 -3.02
N GLU A 435 -14.24 -8.45 -3.33
CA GLU A 435 -14.66 -8.99 -4.63
C GLU A 435 -15.07 -7.93 -5.64
N SER A 436 -15.12 -6.67 -5.20
CA SER A 436 -15.47 -5.51 -6.03
C SER A 436 -14.58 -4.30 -5.72
N VAL A 437 -14.93 -3.13 -6.28
CA VAL A 437 -14.23 -1.85 -6.09
C VAL A 437 -14.00 -1.60 -4.60
N THR A 438 -12.76 -1.25 -4.24
CA THR A 438 -12.40 -0.95 -2.85
C THR A 438 -11.65 0.38 -2.77
N VAL A 439 -12.14 1.32 -1.97
CA VAL A 439 -11.64 2.70 -1.97
C VAL A 439 -11.20 3.13 -0.57
N PHE A 440 -9.90 3.14 -0.33
CA PHE A 440 -9.26 3.70 0.87
C PHE A 440 -8.79 5.14 0.67
N THR A 441 -9.19 5.83 -0.40
CA THR A 441 -8.62 7.15 -0.74
C THR A 441 -8.64 8.13 0.42
N GLY A 442 -7.48 8.69 0.76
CA GLY A 442 -7.33 9.64 1.87
C GLY A 442 -7.56 9.07 3.29
N ALA A 443 -7.71 7.74 3.44
CA ALA A 443 -7.82 7.09 4.75
C ALA A 443 -6.52 7.28 5.56
N GLN A 444 -6.67 7.27 6.90
CA GLN A 444 -5.58 7.49 7.83
C GLN A 444 -5.51 6.35 8.82
N PHE A 445 -4.37 5.66 8.85
CA PHE A 445 -4.05 4.60 9.81
C PHE A 445 -3.01 5.15 10.77
N ALA A 446 -3.39 5.59 11.96
CA ALA A 446 -2.48 6.23 12.90
C ALA A 446 -1.46 5.25 13.51
N SER A 447 -1.83 3.97 13.59
CA SER A 447 -1.02 2.86 14.11
C SER A 447 -0.83 1.78 13.04
N ASP A 448 -0.54 0.55 13.45
CA ASP A 448 -0.17 -0.54 12.54
C ASP A 448 -1.38 -1.02 11.72
N ALA A 449 -1.15 -1.36 10.45
CA ALA A 449 -2.18 -1.81 9.53
C ALA A 449 -1.77 -3.10 8.81
N PHE A 450 -2.52 -4.18 9.05
CA PHE A 450 -2.21 -5.50 8.52
C PHE A 450 -3.18 -5.91 7.40
N PHE A 451 -2.65 -6.10 6.19
CA PHE A 451 -3.32 -6.58 4.98
C PHE A 451 -2.72 -7.91 4.48
N GLU A 452 -2.08 -8.66 5.37
CA GLU A 452 -1.39 -9.91 5.05
C GLU A 452 -2.36 -10.93 4.41
N GLY A 453 -2.04 -11.45 3.23
CA GLY A 453 -2.88 -12.44 2.55
C GLY A 453 -4.29 -11.97 2.14
N VAL A 454 -4.57 -10.65 2.20
CA VAL A 454 -5.82 -10.06 1.70
C VAL A 454 -5.92 -10.25 0.20
N ARG A 455 -7.14 -10.51 -0.30
CA ARG A 455 -7.40 -10.70 -1.73
C ARG A 455 -8.31 -9.61 -2.26
N PHE A 456 -7.80 -8.82 -3.18
CA PHE A 456 -8.57 -7.90 -4.03
C PHE A 456 -8.81 -8.60 -5.36
N THR A 457 -9.99 -9.21 -5.54
CA THR A 457 -10.28 -10.08 -6.70
C THR A 457 -10.98 -9.35 -7.84
N ALA A 458 -11.46 -8.12 -7.62
CA ALA A 458 -12.04 -7.29 -8.66
C ALA A 458 -11.03 -7.02 -9.78
N THR A 459 -11.29 -7.47 -11.01
CA THR A 459 -10.34 -7.37 -12.14
C THR A 459 -10.51 -6.08 -12.94
N ASN A 460 -11.74 -5.58 -13.06
CA ASN A 460 -12.08 -4.42 -13.89
C ASN A 460 -12.28 -3.14 -13.08
N SER A 461 -11.96 -3.20 -11.79
CA SER A 461 -12.34 -2.22 -10.79
C SER A 461 -11.18 -2.04 -9.81
N PRO A 462 -10.70 -0.81 -9.59
CA PRO A 462 -9.48 -0.59 -8.85
C PRO A 462 -9.67 -0.82 -7.34
N VAL A 463 -8.60 -1.28 -6.69
CA VAL A 463 -8.36 -0.94 -5.29
C VAL A 463 -7.51 0.32 -5.23
N SER A 464 -8.03 1.34 -4.53
CA SER A 464 -7.37 2.64 -4.40
C SER A 464 -6.93 2.91 -2.97
N PHE A 465 -5.63 2.88 -2.75
CA PHE A 465 -4.91 3.43 -1.59
C PHE A 465 -4.34 4.83 -1.89
N SER A 466 -4.90 5.55 -2.86
CA SER A 466 -4.39 6.87 -3.23
C SER A 466 -4.46 7.85 -2.06
N ALA A 467 -3.37 8.57 -1.83
CA ALA A 467 -3.24 9.55 -0.74
C ALA A 467 -3.54 9.00 0.67
N VAL A 468 -3.44 7.68 0.87
CA VAL A 468 -3.53 7.07 2.20
C VAL A 468 -2.31 7.43 3.03
N VAL A 469 -2.51 7.63 4.33
CA VAL A 469 -1.43 7.83 5.30
C VAL A 469 -1.38 6.66 6.27
N PHE A 470 -0.30 5.90 6.21
CA PHE A 470 0.06 4.85 7.16
C PHE A 470 1.08 5.39 8.18
N GLY A 471 0.63 5.62 9.40
CA GLY A 471 1.41 6.14 10.53
C GLY A 471 2.28 5.08 11.20
N GLY A 472 1.76 3.87 11.38
CA GLY A 472 2.47 2.71 11.95
C GLY A 472 3.09 1.80 10.91
N GLU A 473 3.49 0.59 11.34
CA GLU A 473 3.98 -0.46 10.46
C GLU A 473 2.84 -0.98 9.58
N THR A 474 3.15 -1.28 8.31
CA THR A 474 2.14 -1.74 7.35
C THR A 474 2.61 -3.00 6.64
N ALA A 475 1.78 -4.04 6.62
CA ALA A 475 2.13 -5.30 5.97
C ALA A 475 1.08 -5.69 4.93
N PHE A 476 1.49 -5.81 3.68
CA PHE A 476 0.76 -6.38 2.56
C PHE A 476 1.35 -7.75 2.16
N ASP A 477 2.00 -8.44 3.09
CA ASP A 477 2.73 -9.67 2.80
C ASP A 477 1.77 -10.76 2.29
N GLY A 478 2.08 -11.33 1.12
CA GLY A 478 1.23 -12.31 0.44
C GLY A 478 -0.11 -11.77 -0.07
N ALA A 479 -0.35 -10.45 -0.04
CA ALA A 479 -1.56 -9.85 -0.57
C ALA A 479 -1.67 -10.07 -2.09
N GLN A 480 -2.90 -10.25 -2.58
CA GLN A 480 -3.18 -10.54 -4.00
C GLN A 480 -4.04 -9.44 -4.60
N PHE A 481 -3.55 -8.82 -5.67
CA PHE A 481 -4.22 -7.77 -6.43
C PHE A 481 -4.53 -8.30 -7.83
N SER A 482 -5.79 -8.68 -8.07
CA SER A 482 -6.23 -9.26 -9.35
C SER A 482 -6.56 -8.19 -10.40
N GLY A 483 -6.96 -7.00 -9.94
CA GLY A 483 -7.15 -5.80 -10.77
C GLY A 483 -6.14 -4.71 -10.44
N ASP A 484 -6.57 -3.46 -10.61
CA ASP A 484 -5.69 -2.29 -10.52
C ASP A 484 -5.36 -1.98 -9.07
N ALA A 485 -4.08 -1.81 -8.78
CA ALA A 485 -3.60 -1.44 -7.46
C ALA A 485 -3.02 -0.02 -7.51
N ASN A 486 -3.75 0.94 -6.92
CA ASN A 486 -3.37 2.35 -6.93
C ASN A 486 -2.88 2.78 -5.53
N PHE A 487 -1.58 3.01 -5.40
CA PHE A 487 -0.91 3.60 -4.24
C PHE A 487 -0.39 5.02 -4.51
N VAL A 488 -0.92 5.71 -5.53
CA VAL A 488 -0.45 7.05 -5.92
C VAL A 488 -0.50 8.01 -4.73
N ARG A 489 0.65 8.62 -4.41
CA ARG A 489 0.81 9.55 -3.27
C ARG A 489 0.53 8.95 -1.89
N ALA A 490 0.51 7.62 -1.75
CA ALA A 490 0.44 6.99 -0.45
C ALA A 490 1.69 7.33 0.39
N GLN A 491 1.51 7.48 1.70
CA GLN A 491 2.56 7.83 2.64
C GLN A 491 2.72 6.72 3.67
N PHE A 492 3.92 6.14 3.75
CA PHE A 492 4.32 5.13 4.72
C PHE A 492 5.29 5.76 5.71
N ASN A 493 4.82 6.18 6.88
CA ASN A 493 5.63 6.89 7.87
C ASN A 493 6.52 5.94 8.70
N SER A 494 6.18 4.64 8.75
CA SER A 494 7.02 3.57 9.31
C SER A 494 7.43 2.56 8.22
N ALA A 495 7.89 1.38 8.63
CA ALA A 495 8.24 0.30 7.70
C ALA A 495 6.99 -0.25 6.99
N ALA A 496 7.12 -0.52 5.70
CA ALA A 496 6.06 -1.11 4.89
C ALA A 496 6.57 -2.33 4.12
N THR A 497 5.85 -3.45 4.20
CA THR A 497 6.22 -4.72 3.57
C THR A 497 5.17 -5.20 2.56
N PHE A 498 5.64 -5.75 1.45
CA PHE A 498 4.89 -6.33 0.34
C PHE A 498 5.54 -7.67 -0.06
N THR A 499 6.05 -8.40 0.94
CA THR A 499 6.79 -9.65 0.76
C THR A 499 5.89 -10.68 0.12
N GLU A 500 6.33 -11.29 -0.99
CA GLU A 500 5.51 -12.24 -1.77
C GLU A 500 4.13 -11.71 -2.21
N ALA A 501 3.94 -10.38 -2.25
CA ALA A 501 2.72 -9.78 -2.77
C ALA A 501 2.63 -10.02 -4.29
N ALA A 502 1.42 -10.24 -4.80
CA ALA A 502 1.18 -10.57 -6.19
C ALA A 502 0.23 -9.57 -6.86
N PHE A 503 0.74 -8.84 -7.84
CA PHE A 503 0.00 -7.94 -8.71
C PHE A 503 -0.25 -8.65 -10.05
N LEU A 504 -1.44 -9.23 -10.20
CA LEU A 504 -1.73 -10.26 -11.21
C LEU A 504 -2.31 -9.70 -12.50
N ASN A 505 -2.84 -8.47 -12.50
CA ASN A 505 -3.38 -7.85 -13.71
C ASN A 505 -2.25 -7.55 -14.71
N ARG A 506 -2.32 -8.14 -15.91
CA ARG A 506 -1.32 -7.95 -16.98
C ARG A 506 -1.57 -6.71 -17.85
N GLU A 507 -2.81 -6.27 -17.91
CA GLU A 507 -3.24 -5.19 -18.82
C GLU A 507 -3.10 -3.81 -18.17
N GLN A 508 -3.02 -3.76 -16.85
CA GLN A 508 -3.06 -2.53 -16.07
C GLN A 508 -1.79 -2.31 -15.27
N THR A 509 -1.68 -1.11 -14.72
CA THR A 509 -0.48 -0.65 -14.02
C THR A 509 -0.68 -0.76 -12.51
N ALA A 510 0.25 -1.40 -11.81
CA ALA A 510 0.42 -1.24 -10.37
C ALA A 510 1.08 0.13 -10.11
N GLN A 511 0.32 1.08 -9.59
CA GLN A 511 0.73 2.48 -9.47
C GLN A 511 1.28 2.77 -8.07
N PHE A 512 2.56 3.09 -7.99
CA PHE A 512 3.31 3.52 -6.80
C PHE A 512 4.00 4.86 -7.03
N ASN A 513 3.61 5.60 -8.07
CA ASN A 513 4.24 6.85 -8.41
C ASN A 513 3.96 7.91 -7.33
N SER A 514 4.98 8.70 -7.01
CA SER A 514 4.95 9.71 -5.94
C SER A 514 4.63 9.16 -4.53
N VAL A 515 4.82 7.85 -4.29
CA VAL A 515 4.76 7.28 -2.92
C VAL A 515 5.85 7.90 -2.06
N LYS A 516 5.55 8.12 -0.77
CA LYS A 516 6.52 8.59 0.22
C LYS A 516 6.75 7.51 1.28
N ALA A 517 7.99 7.07 1.47
CA ALA A 517 8.38 6.12 2.51
C ALA A 517 9.36 6.77 3.50
N GLY A 518 8.93 6.95 4.75
CA GLY A 518 9.74 7.52 5.82
C GLY A 518 10.79 6.56 6.39
N LYS A 519 10.57 5.25 6.27
CA LYS A 519 11.51 4.19 6.64
C LYS A 519 11.69 3.19 5.49
N THR A 520 11.82 1.91 5.80
CA THR A 520 12.10 0.84 4.85
C THR A 520 10.84 0.43 4.09
N LEU A 521 10.96 0.25 2.78
CA LEU A 521 9.91 -0.28 1.91
C LEU A 521 10.40 -1.57 1.25
N ILE A 522 9.72 -2.68 1.50
CA ILE A 522 10.16 -4.03 1.13
C ILE A 522 9.16 -4.68 0.16
N PHE A 523 9.64 -5.16 -0.97
CA PHE A 523 8.89 -5.92 -1.98
C PHE A 523 9.49 -7.32 -2.20
N THR A 524 10.29 -7.83 -1.27
CA THR A 524 11.01 -9.10 -1.40
C THR A 524 10.14 -10.24 -1.93
N GLY A 525 10.54 -10.87 -3.04
CA GLY A 525 9.80 -11.97 -3.66
C GLY A 525 8.45 -11.61 -4.28
N ALA A 526 8.09 -10.32 -4.36
CA ALA A 526 6.85 -9.88 -5.00
C ALA A 526 6.84 -10.19 -6.50
N ARG A 527 5.64 -10.22 -7.09
CA ARG A 527 5.44 -10.45 -8.52
C ARG A 527 4.54 -9.37 -9.14
N PHE A 528 5.00 -8.77 -10.22
CA PHE A 528 4.25 -7.81 -11.02
C PHE A 528 4.00 -8.40 -12.42
N ALA A 529 2.79 -8.86 -12.68
CA ALA A 529 2.39 -9.44 -13.95
C ALA A 529 2.21 -8.37 -15.05
N GLY A 530 1.68 -7.20 -14.69
CA GLY A 530 1.52 -6.02 -15.54
C GLY A 530 2.64 -4.99 -15.36
N ARG A 531 2.37 -3.74 -15.75
CA ARG A 531 3.31 -2.63 -15.60
C ARG A 531 3.43 -2.23 -14.13
N LEU A 532 4.64 -1.98 -13.63
CA LEU A 532 4.88 -1.26 -12.39
C LEU A 532 5.20 0.20 -12.72
N ASP A 533 4.56 1.14 -12.03
CA ASP A 533 4.93 2.55 -12.04
C ASP A 533 5.38 3.00 -10.65
N PHE A 534 6.69 3.05 -10.43
CA PHE A 534 7.34 3.53 -9.21
C PHE A 534 7.99 4.91 -9.44
N GLY A 535 7.52 5.65 -10.46
CA GLY A 535 8.11 6.91 -10.88
C GLY A 535 7.96 8.02 -9.83
N SER A 536 9.00 8.83 -9.66
CA SER A 536 9.03 9.95 -8.70
C SER A 536 8.72 9.54 -7.25
N ALA A 537 8.87 8.27 -6.88
CA ALA A 537 8.72 7.83 -5.51
C ALA A 537 9.85 8.40 -4.63
N GLU A 538 9.53 8.81 -3.41
CA GLU A 538 10.47 9.38 -2.43
C GLU A 538 10.62 8.44 -1.24
N ALA A 539 11.81 7.90 -1.02
CA ALA A 539 12.11 7.04 0.13
C ALA A 539 13.26 7.61 0.95
N VAL A 540 13.03 7.87 2.23
CA VAL A 540 14.05 8.25 3.21
C VAL A 540 14.83 7.01 3.65
N GLY A 541 14.16 5.88 3.88
CA GLY A 541 14.80 4.61 4.18
C GLY A 541 15.21 3.82 2.93
N PRO A 542 15.73 2.59 3.11
CA PRO A 542 16.07 1.73 2.00
C PRO A 542 14.81 1.16 1.31
N VAL A 543 14.91 0.89 0.02
CA VAL A 543 13.89 0.19 -0.76
C VAL A 543 14.46 -1.14 -1.24
N GLN A 544 13.73 -2.24 -1.01
CA GLN A 544 14.17 -3.60 -1.32
C GLN A 544 13.21 -4.27 -2.31
N PHE A 545 13.76 -4.83 -3.38
CA PHE A 545 13.09 -5.55 -4.46
C PHE A 545 13.80 -6.88 -4.73
N ASP A 546 14.46 -7.50 -3.74
CA ASP A 546 15.19 -8.73 -3.95
C ASP A 546 14.27 -9.90 -4.30
N GLY A 547 14.62 -10.66 -5.34
CA GLY A 547 13.83 -11.79 -5.82
C GLY A 547 12.52 -11.41 -6.50
N VAL A 548 12.32 -10.12 -6.84
CA VAL A 548 11.10 -9.67 -7.49
C VAL A 548 11.08 -10.09 -8.96
N VAL A 549 9.89 -10.45 -9.46
CA VAL A 549 9.67 -10.75 -10.87
C VAL A 549 8.77 -9.69 -11.49
N PHE A 550 9.33 -8.89 -12.40
CA PHE A 550 8.62 -7.93 -13.24
C PHE A 550 8.37 -8.56 -14.62
N GLU A 551 7.14 -9.02 -14.89
CA GLU A 551 6.73 -9.54 -16.20
C GLU A 551 6.44 -8.43 -17.20
N GLY A 552 5.89 -7.30 -16.74
CA GLY A 552 5.65 -6.09 -17.53
C GLY A 552 6.78 -5.07 -17.44
N HIS A 553 6.54 -3.88 -18.00
CA HIS A 553 7.48 -2.76 -17.89
C HIS A 553 7.59 -2.30 -16.43
N ALA A 554 8.80 -2.05 -15.96
CA ALA A 554 9.05 -1.56 -14.60
C ALA A 554 9.64 -0.15 -14.69
N ASP A 555 8.85 0.84 -14.28
CA ASP A 555 9.23 2.26 -14.31
C ASP A 555 9.67 2.71 -12.91
N PHE A 556 10.92 3.14 -12.80
CA PHE A 556 11.57 3.73 -11.62
C PHE A 556 12.08 5.15 -11.93
N ASN A 557 11.54 5.79 -12.97
CA ASN A 557 12.00 7.09 -13.44
C ASN A 557 11.90 8.15 -12.36
N ALA A 558 12.94 8.97 -12.23
CA ALA A 558 13.01 10.05 -11.25
C ALA A 558 12.75 9.61 -9.79
N MET A 559 12.83 8.32 -9.45
CA MET A 559 12.72 7.88 -8.06
C MET A 559 13.87 8.50 -7.25
N ASN A 560 13.60 8.85 -5.99
CA ASN A 560 14.55 9.46 -5.08
C ASN A 560 14.63 8.63 -3.79
N VAL A 561 15.69 7.84 -3.64
CA VAL A 561 15.95 6.99 -2.48
C VAL A 561 17.16 7.54 -1.73
N GLN A 562 16.99 8.07 -0.52
CA GLN A 562 18.09 8.68 0.24
C GLN A 562 19.12 7.64 0.73
N ARG A 563 18.69 6.39 0.94
CA ARG A 563 19.56 5.28 1.36
C ARG A 563 19.76 4.28 0.22
N HIS A 564 19.66 2.99 0.48
CA HIS A 564 19.99 1.95 -0.50
C HIS A 564 18.76 1.52 -1.30
N ALA A 565 18.93 1.28 -2.59
CA ALA A 565 17.96 0.60 -3.43
C ALA A 565 18.53 -0.77 -3.78
N VAL A 566 17.86 -1.84 -3.34
CA VAL A 566 18.39 -3.20 -3.42
C VAL A 566 17.51 -4.05 -4.31
N PHE A 567 18.07 -4.60 -5.38
CA PHE A 567 17.48 -5.60 -6.25
C PHE A 567 18.29 -6.90 -6.23
N GLY A 568 19.50 -6.90 -5.66
CA GLY A 568 20.30 -8.11 -5.49
C GLY A 568 19.77 -9.05 -4.40
N PRO A 569 20.11 -10.34 -4.45
CA PRO A 569 19.58 -11.34 -3.51
C PRO A 569 20.13 -11.09 -2.10
N ILE A 570 19.26 -10.65 -1.19
CA ILE A 570 19.55 -10.56 0.25
C ILE A 570 18.73 -11.58 1.04
N GLY A 571 17.42 -11.65 0.82
CA GLY A 571 16.50 -12.50 1.58
C GLY A 571 16.11 -13.79 0.86
N THR A 572 15.93 -13.75 -0.47
CA THR A 572 15.26 -14.84 -1.22
C THR A 572 16.18 -15.81 -1.95
N ASN A 573 17.50 -15.61 -1.96
CA ASN A 573 18.48 -16.32 -2.82
C ASN A 573 18.15 -16.33 -4.33
N ALA A 574 17.00 -15.81 -4.74
CA ALA A 574 16.51 -15.74 -6.10
C ALA A 574 16.90 -14.40 -6.73
N PRO A 575 17.34 -14.39 -8.00
CA PRO A 575 17.66 -13.14 -8.68
C PRO A 575 16.38 -12.41 -9.06
N THR A 576 16.42 -11.08 -8.94
CA THR A 576 15.39 -10.20 -9.49
C THR A 576 15.38 -10.28 -11.02
N GLN A 577 14.19 -10.34 -11.61
CA GLN A 577 14.00 -10.54 -13.05
C GLN A 577 13.18 -9.41 -13.66
N PHE A 578 13.72 -8.77 -14.69
CA PHE A 578 13.04 -7.79 -15.54
C PHE A 578 12.78 -8.40 -16.91
N ARG A 579 11.54 -8.82 -17.18
CA ARG A 579 11.18 -9.49 -18.45
C ARG A 579 10.96 -8.52 -19.61
N LYS A 580 10.67 -7.27 -19.29
CA LYS A 580 10.51 -6.14 -20.22
C LYS A 580 11.43 -5.00 -19.79
N THR A 581 11.20 -3.80 -20.31
CA THR A 581 12.02 -2.63 -20.02
C THR A 581 12.02 -2.31 -18.52
N ALA A 582 13.21 -2.07 -17.98
CA ALA A 582 13.43 -1.51 -16.66
C ALA A 582 13.97 -0.09 -16.82
N ASP A 583 13.18 0.90 -16.41
CA ASP A 583 13.46 2.31 -16.65
C ASP A 583 13.86 3.02 -15.35
N PHE A 584 15.10 3.49 -15.27
CA PHE A 584 15.70 4.16 -14.12
C PHE A 584 16.17 5.57 -14.49
N ILE A 585 15.66 6.16 -15.58
CA ILE A 585 16.10 7.47 -16.08
C ILE A 585 15.92 8.54 -15.01
N ALA A 586 16.95 9.36 -14.83
CA ALA A 586 17.00 10.45 -13.86
C ALA A 586 16.72 10.02 -12.39
N SER A 587 16.85 8.72 -12.07
CA SER A 587 16.74 8.24 -10.69
C SER A 587 17.91 8.73 -9.83
N HIS A 588 17.64 8.98 -8.55
CA HIS A 588 18.61 9.40 -7.55
C HIS A 588 18.62 8.41 -6.39
N VAL A 589 19.78 7.82 -6.11
CA VAL A 589 20.01 6.98 -4.93
C VAL A 589 21.17 7.57 -4.12
N GLY A 590 20.86 8.11 -2.94
CA GLY A 590 21.85 8.67 -2.01
C GLY A 590 22.75 7.60 -1.36
N GLY A 591 22.30 6.35 -1.33
CA GLY A 591 23.10 5.19 -0.95
C GLY A 591 23.68 4.44 -2.14
N GLN A 592 23.64 3.11 -2.04
CA GLN A 592 24.09 2.19 -3.07
C GLN A 592 22.88 1.65 -3.83
N LEU A 593 22.99 1.60 -5.16
CA LEU A 593 22.10 0.78 -5.99
C LEU A 593 22.74 -0.61 -6.14
N ASP A 594 22.07 -1.63 -5.61
CA ASP A 594 22.48 -3.03 -5.71
C ASP A 594 21.63 -3.77 -6.74
N LEU A 595 22.27 -4.21 -7.82
CA LEU A 595 21.71 -4.99 -8.91
C LEU A 595 22.43 -6.35 -9.05
N ALA A 596 23.15 -6.81 -8.03
CA ALA A 596 23.88 -8.07 -8.10
C ALA A 596 22.94 -9.24 -8.44
N ALA A 597 23.39 -10.15 -9.31
CA ALA A 597 22.59 -11.27 -9.82
C ALA A 597 21.30 -10.92 -10.61
N ALA A 598 20.93 -9.63 -10.72
CA ALA A 598 19.71 -9.23 -11.41
C ALA A 598 19.77 -9.60 -12.91
N ARG A 599 18.63 -9.99 -13.47
CA ARG A 599 18.52 -10.41 -14.88
C ARG A 599 17.61 -9.45 -15.63
N PHE A 600 18.16 -8.82 -16.65
CA PHE A 600 17.45 -7.91 -17.55
C PHE A 600 17.24 -8.62 -18.89
N GLU A 601 16.03 -9.16 -19.11
CA GLU A 601 15.63 -9.72 -20.41
C GLU A 601 15.20 -8.63 -21.39
N GLY A 602 14.61 -7.53 -20.89
CA GLY A 602 14.31 -6.33 -21.66
C GLY A 602 15.35 -5.22 -21.48
N GLU A 603 15.11 -4.06 -22.13
CA GLU A 603 16.03 -2.92 -22.10
C GLU A 603 16.23 -2.39 -20.67
N ALA A 604 17.45 -2.02 -20.31
CA ALA A 604 17.78 -1.43 -19.02
C ALA A 604 18.25 0.01 -19.22
N LEU A 605 17.45 0.98 -18.80
CA LEU A 605 17.67 2.41 -19.09
C LEU A 605 18.06 3.14 -17.80
N PHE A 606 19.29 3.63 -17.69
CA PHE A 606 19.80 4.33 -16.50
C PHE A 606 20.19 5.79 -16.81
N ARG A 607 19.68 6.37 -17.91
CA ARG A 607 20.18 7.66 -18.41
C ARG A 607 20.08 8.76 -17.36
N GLY A 608 21.19 9.43 -17.06
CA GLY A 608 21.25 10.51 -16.08
C GLY A 608 20.97 10.07 -14.63
N ALA A 609 20.96 8.77 -14.34
CA ALA A 609 20.82 8.28 -12.98
C ALA A 609 22.06 8.60 -12.13
N THR A 610 21.85 8.84 -10.84
CA THR A 610 22.90 9.26 -9.91
C THR A 610 22.91 8.39 -8.67
N PHE A 611 24.07 7.82 -8.34
CA PHE A 611 24.27 6.88 -7.23
C PHE A 611 25.41 7.37 -6.33
N GLN A 612 25.09 8.03 -5.22
CA GLN A 612 26.11 8.74 -4.43
C GLN A 612 27.13 7.78 -3.78
N ARG A 613 26.70 6.64 -3.21
CA ARG A 613 27.65 5.68 -2.63
C ARG A 613 28.15 4.65 -3.63
N GLY A 614 27.32 4.21 -4.57
CA GLY A 614 27.81 3.32 -5.60
C GLY A 614 26.79 2.50 -6.35
N LEU A 615 27.30 1.78 -7.35
CA LEU A 615 26.57 0.87 -8.20
C LEU A 615 27.21 -0.53 -8.11
N LEU A 616 26.48 -1.48 -7.55
CA LEU A 616 26.91 -2.88 -7.42
C LEU A 616 26.18 -3.72 -8.46
N LEU A 617 26.89 -4.25 -9.45
CA LEU A 617 26.32 -5.19 -10.43
C LEU A 617 26.76 -6.63 -10.15
N SER A 618 27.62 -6.84 -9.16
CA SER A 618 28.18 -8.14 -8.84
C SER A 618 28.41 -8.24 -7.35
N TRP A 619 28.02 -9.37 -6.76
CA TRP A 619 28.29 -9.70 -5.37
C TRP A 619 28.99 -11.03 -5.27
N ARG A 620 29.89 -11.18 -4.29
CA ARG A 620 30.51 -12.46 -3.98
C ARG A 620 30.12 -12.86 -2.56
N PRO A 621 29.32 -13.92 -2.36
CA PRO A 621 28.96 -14.38 -1.03
C PRO A 621 30.18 -15.04 -0.36
N GLY A 622 30.77 -14.36 0.62
CA GLY A 622 31.98 -14.82 1.32
C GLY A 622 33.25 -14.85 0.45
N GLN A 623 34.35 -15.40 0.98
CA GLN A 623 35.63 -15.44 0.26
C GLN A 623 35.70 -16.51 -0.84
N THR A 624 34.92 -17.60 -0.72
CA THR A 624 34.95 -18.76 -1.62
C THR A 624 33.73 -18.88 -2.53
N GLY A 625 32.69 -18.06 -2.35
CA GLY A 625 31.49 -18.11 -3.17
C GLY A 625 31.73 -17.75 -4.63
N ALA A 626 30.91 -18.31 -5.53
CA ALA A 626 30.87 -17.88 -6.92
C ALA A 626 30.38 -16.43 -7.01
N VAL A 627 30.95 -15.64 -7.90
CA VAL A 627 30.50 -14.27 -8.15
C VAL A 627 29.10 -14.33 -8.77
N GLN A 628 28.14 -13.71 -8.10
CA GLN A 628 26.79 -13.51 -8.59
C GLN A 628 26.70 -12.15 -9.28
N ALA A 629 26.85 -12.16 -10.61
CA ALA A 629 26.86 -10.97 -11.44
C ALA A 629 25.53 -10.76 -12.18
N ALA A 630 25.21 -9.50 -12.45
CA ALA A 630 24.07 -9.11 -13.27
C ALA A 630 24.22 -9.60 -14.72
N GLU A 631 23.10 -9.88 -15.37
CA GLU A 631 23.04 -10.31 -16.76
C GLU A 631 22.10 -9.39 -17.54
N PHE A 632 22.62 -8.76 -18.61
CA PHE A 632 21.87 -7.88 -19.50
C PHE A 632 21.72 -8.54 -20.87
N ARG A 633 20.51 -9.00 -21.19
CA ARG A 633 20.24 -9.72 -22.45
C ARG A 633 19.81 -8.82 -23.59
N ALA A 634 19.25 -7.65 -23.27
CA ALA A 634 18.94 -6.59 -24.23
C ALA A 634 19.81 -5.36 -23.96
N ARG A 635 19.59 -4.31 -24.75
CA ARG A 635 20.33 -3.04 -24.66
C ARG A 635 20.37 -2.48 -23.23
N ALA A 636 21.57 -2.10 -22.81
CA ALA A 636 21.79 -1.42 -21.53
C ALA A 636 22.32 0.01 -21.76
N ASP A 637 21.63 1.02 -21.23
CA ASP A 637 21.92 2.44 -21.48
C ASP A 637 22.27 3.15 -20.17
N PHE A 638 23.57 3.29 -19.90
CA PHE A 638 24.16 3.98 -18.75
C PHE A 638 24.65 5.40 -19.10
N ARG A 639 24.12 6.02 -20.15
CA ARG A 639 24.59 7.36 -20.56
C ARG A 639 24.37 8.40 -19.47
N ASN A 640 25.36 9.26 -19.25
CA ASN A 640 25.35 10.29 -18.21
C ASN A 640 25.16 9.75 -16.77
N VAL A 641 25.42 8.46 -16.51
CA VAL A 641 25.38 7.92 -15.15
C VAL A 641 26.54 8.44 -14.32
N GLN A 642 26.24 8.86 -13.09
CA GLN A 642 27.22 9.29 -12.11
C GLN A 642 27.18 8.35 -10.91
N ALA A 643 28.34 7.84 -10.50
CA ALA A 643 28.48 7.00 -9.32
C ALA A 643 29.69 7.45 -8.50
N GLY A 644 29.51 7.56 -7.18
CA GLY A 644 30.52 8.11 -6.26
C GLY A 644 31.52 7.06 -5.77
N GLU A 645 31.30 6.49 -4.58
CA GLU A 645 32.35 5.79 -3.82
C GLU A 645 32.79 4.44 -4.40
N ARG A 646 31.90 3.69 -5.07
CA ARG A 646 32.21 2.33 -5.54
C ARG A 646 31.38 1.92 -6.76
N VAL A 647 32.04 1.36 -7.77
CA VAL A 647 31.37 0.73 -8.92
C VAL A 647 31.99 -0.64 -9.18
N GLN A 648 31.18 -1.69 -9.32
CA GLN A 648 31.67 -3.06 -9.52
C GLN A 648 30.94 -3.76 -10.66
N PHE A 649 31.71 -4.23 -11.65
CA PHE A 649 31.23 -4.98 -12.81
C PHE A 649 31.66 -6.45 -12.82
N ALA A 650 32.23 -6.97 -11.73
CA ALA A 650 32.93 -8.25 -11.77
C ALA A 650 32.03 -9.39 -12.31
N GLY A 651 32.42 -10.00 -13.44
CA GLY A 651 31.70 -11.12 -14.07
C GLY A 651 30.38 -10.75 -14.79
N VAL A 652 30.05 -9.46 -14.92
CA VAL A 652 28.83 -9.02 -15.61
C VAL A 652 28.90 -9.38 -17.10
N THR A 653 27.77 -9.81 -17.65
CA THR A 653 27.65 -10.13 -19.09
C THR A 653 26.60 -9.25 -19.75
N PHE A 654 26.99 -8.57 -20.82
CA PHE A 654 26.14 -7.83 -21.74
C PHE A 654 26.05 -8.63 -23.04
N HIS A 655 24.86 -9.15 -23.36
CA HIS A 655 24.64 -9.91 -24.59
C HIS A 655 24.31 -9.03 -25.79
N ASP A 656 23.84 -7.81 -25.54
CA ASP A 656 23.54 -6.78 -26.53
C ASP A 656 24.39 -5.52 -26.27
N THR A 657 24.13 -4.44 -26.99
CA THR A 657 24.86 -3.18 -26.90
C THR A 657 24.76 -2.54 -25.51
N ALA A 658 25.90 -2.04 -25.03
CA ALA A 658 25.99 -1.33 -23.77
C ALA A 658 26.55 0.09 -24.01
N ALA A 659 25.84 1.12 -23.57
CA ALA A 659 26.24 2.51 -23.76
C ALA A 659 26.57 3.18 -22.42
N PHE A 660 27.80 3.65 -22.27
CA PHE A 660 28.32 4.41 -21.12
C PHE A 660 28.79 5.81 -21.56
N ASP A 661 28.14 6.37 -22.58
CA ASP A 661 28.56 7.68 -23.11
C ASP A 661 28.37 8.78 -22.08
N SER A 662 29.33 9.70 -22.03
CA SER A 662 29.31 10.88 -21.16
C SER A 662 29.18 10.55 -19.66
N THR A 663 29.58 9.34 -19.26
CA THR A 663 29.70 8.98 -17.85
C THR A 663 30.94 9.60 -17.23
N LYS A 664 30.85 9.99 -15.96
CA LYS A 664 32.00 10.48 -15.18
C LYS A 664 32.11 9.70 -13.89
N TRP A 665 33.16 8.88 -13.76
CA TRP A 665 33.38 8.04 -12.58
C TRP A 665 34.66 8.47 -11.88
N ASP A 666 34.52 9.09 -10.71
CA ASP A 666 35.62 9.71 -9.95
C ASP A 666 36.42 8.70 -9.10
N VAL A 667 36.20 7.40 -9.32
CA VAL A 667 36.84 6.26 -8.63
C VAL A 667 37.54 5.35 -9.63
N PRO A 668 38.54 4.54 -9.22
CA PRO A 668 39.18 3.58 -10.12
C PRO A 668 38.20 2.48 -10.51
N ILE A 669 38.18 2.12 -11.79
CA ILE A 669 37.18 1.23 -12.37
C ILE A 669 37.84 0.00 -12.92
N ALA A 670 37.41 -1.17 -12.47
CA ALA A 670 37.87 -2.46 -12.98
C ALA A 670 36.70 -3.21 -13.63
N PHE A 671 36.84 -3.52 -14.92
CA PHE A 671 35.91 -4.36 -15.67
C PHE A 671 36.34 -5.83 -15.60
N ASP A 672 36.38 -6.34 -14.37
CA ASP A 672 36.93 -7.66 -14.07
C ASP A 672 36.08 -8.79 -14.64
N ASN A 673 36.63 -9.61 -15.53
CA ASN A 673 35.92 -10.73 -16.18
C ASN A 673 34.59 -10.34 -16.86
N VAL A 674 34.46 -9.08 -17.29
CA VAL A 674 33.26 -8.58 -17.98
C VAL A 674 33.23 -9.10 -19.41
N ARG A 675 32.04 -9.47 -19.90
CA ARG A 675 31.83 -9.91 -21.29
C ARG A 675 30.85 -9.00 -22.02
N PHE A 676 31.29 -8.44 -23.14
CA PHE A 676 30.45 -7.75 -24.12
C PHE A 676 30.33 -8.61 -25.37
N ARG A 677 29.14 -9.15 -25.67
CA ARG A 677 28.93 -9.96 -26.90
C ARG A 677 28.63 -9.11 -28.13
N GLN A 678 28.30 -7.84 -27.94
CA GLN A 678 28.08 -6.84 -28.98
C GLN A 678 28.96 -5.61 -28.68
N GLY A 679 28.76 -4.51 -29.41
CA GLY A 679 29.53 -3.29 -29.21
C GLY A 679 29.24 -2.59 -27.87
N VAL A 680 30.28 -1.99 -27.29
CA VAL A 680 30.20 -1.13 -26.11
C VAL A 680 30.70 0.27 -26.48
N THR A 681 29.92 1.30 -26.13
CA THR A 681 30.30 2.69 -26.34
C THR A 681 30.60 3.37 -25.01
N LEU A 682 31.74 4.03 -24.92
CA LEU A 682 32.13 4.89 -23.80
C LEU A 682 32.61 6.21 -24.41
N THR A 683 31.77 6.88 -25.20
CA THR A 683 32.16 8.13 -25.88
C THR A 683 32.04 9.35 -24.94
N ARG A 684 33.03 10.25 -24.97
CA ARG A 684 33.11 11.43 -24.08
C ARG A 684 33.00 11.08 -22.59
N ALA A 685 33.41 9.87 -22.21
CA ALA A 685 33.43 9.41 -20.83
C ALA A 685 34.71 9.92 -20.11
N ALA A 686 34.64 10.06 -18.79
CA ALA A 686 35.75 10.55 -17.98
C ALA A 686 36.06 9.60 -16.82
N PHE A 687 37.32 9.15 -16.75
CA PHE A 687 37.87 8.24 -15.75
C PHE A 687 39.12 8.84 -15.08
N PRO A 688 38.96 9.82 -14.16
CA PRO A 688 40.09 10.54 -13.57
C PRO A 688 41.03 9.68 -12.71
N GLN A 689 40.59 8.51 -12.25
CA GLN A 689 41.42 7.56 -11.50
C GLN A 689 41.85 6.35 -12.32
N GLY A 690 41.47 6.30 -13.61
CA GLY A 690 41.81 5.21 -14.53
C GLY A 690 40.74 4.12 -14.67
N ALA A 691 40.87 3.35 -15.75
CA ALA A 691 39.99 2.24 -16.10
C ALA A 691 40.80 1.01 -16.53
N ASP A 692 40.47 -0.14 -15.95
CA ASP A 692 41.13 -1.43 -16.18
C ASP A 692 40.20 -2.38 -16.94
N PHE A 693 40.59 -2.74 -18.16
CA PHE A 693 39.90 -3.71 -19.02
C PHE A 693 40.73 -5.00 -19.22
N SER A 694 41.74 -5.22 -18.39
CA SER A 694 42.72 -6.32 -18.54
C SER A 694 42.15 -7.73 -18.43
N SER A 695 40.90 -7.90 -17.98
CA SER A 695 40.18 -9.18 -18.00
C SER A 695 38.82 -9.10 -18.68
N THR A 696 38.56 -8.01 -19.41
CA THR A 696 37.36 -7.84 -20.22
C THR A 696 37.49 -8.55 -21.56
N ARG A 697 36.38 -9.09 -22.08
CA ARG A 697 36.29 -9.62 -23.45
C ARG A 697 35.18 -8.91 -24.21
N SER A 698 35.46 -8.44 -25.42
CA SER A 698 34.45 -7.90 -26.32
C SER A 698 34.50 -8.59 -27.66
N ASP A 699 33.34 -9.11 -28.10
CA ASP A 699 33.18 -9.68 -29.43
C ASP A 699 32.76 -8.59 -30.47
N GLY A 700 32.39 -7.38 -30.00
CA GLY A 700 32.02 -6.22 -30.83
C GLY A 700 32.92 -5.00 -30.63
N LEU A 701 32.58 -3.88 -31.30
CA LEU A 701 33.33 -2.60 -31.24
C LEU A 701 33.44 -2.09 -29.79
N LEU A 702 34.65 -1.75 -29.35
CA LEU A 702 34.89 -0.94 -28.15
C LEU A 702 35.16 0.50 -28.60
N ASP A 703 34.19 1.39 -28.41
CA ASP A 703 34.31 2.80 -28.79
C ASP A 703 34.65 3.66 -27.57
N LEU A 704 35.88 4.20 -27.54
CA LEU A 704 36.39 5.09 -26.49
C LEU A 704 36.57 6.53 -27.00
N THR A 705 35.85 6.91 -28.06
CA THR A 705 36.05 8.20 -28.74
C THR A 705 35.84 9.40 -27.81
N ASP A 706 36.73 10.38 -27.86
CA ASP A 706 36.72 11.63 -27.08
C ASP A 706 36.72 11.44 -25.55
N SER A 707 37.13 10.27 -25.06
CA SER A 707 37.13 9.94 -23.63
C SER A 707 38.45 10.24 -22.93
N THR A 708 38.39 10.54 -21.64
CA THR A 708 39.55 10.92 -20.81
C THR A 708 39.82 9.87 -19.73
N PHE A 709 41.08 9.50 -19.57
CA PHE A 709 41.56 8.51 -18.60
C PHE A 709 42.83 9.03 -17.92
N ARG A 710 43.05 8.66 -16.65
CA ARG A 710 44.39 8.76 -16.06
C ARG A 710 45.27 7.61 -16.54
N THR A 711 44.88 6.40 -16.17
CA THR A 711 45.52 5.15 -16.63
C THR A 711 44.51 4.34 -17.43
N LEU A 712 44.87 3.91 -18.64
CA LEU A 712 44.06 3.01 -19.48
C LEU A 712 44.79 1.67 -19.63
N ARG A 713 44.18 0.57 -19.16
CA ARG A 713 44.76 -0.78 -19.24
C ARG A 713 44.02 -1.70 -20.20
N LEU A 714 44.73 -2.23 -21.20
CA LEU A 714 44.25 -3.10 -22.29
C LEU A 714 45.27 -4.23 -22.58
N THR A 715 45.54 -5.10 -21.59
CA THR A 715 46.69 -6.02 -21.63
C THR A 715 46.42 -7.44 -22.13
N GLY A 716 45.18 -7.89 -22.29
CA GLY A 716 44.93 -9.29 -22.69
C GLY A 716 45.11 -9.56 -24.17
N ARG A 717 45.75 -10.70 -24.48
CA ARG A 717 46.18 -11.07 -25.85
C ARG A 717 45.05 -11.38 -26.83
N ASP A 718 43.89 -11.84 -26.34
CA ASP A 718 42.79 -12.38 -27.15
C ASP A 718 41.44 -11.69 -26.89
N GLN A 719 41.47 -10.53 -26.24
CA GLN A 719 40.27 -9.84 -25.72
C GLN A 719 39.41 -9.15 -26.78
N TRP A 720 40.04 -8.80 -27.90
CA TRP A 720 39.50 -7.91 -28.93
C TRP A 720 39.63 -8.54 -30.33
N LYS A 721 39.68 -9.88 -30.40
CA LYS A 721 39.97 -10.60 -31.65
C LYS A 721 38.93 -10.34 -32.75
N ASP A 722 37.67 -10.15 -32.35
CA ASP A 722 36.53 -10.08 -33.27
C ASP A 722 35.95 -8.66 -33.42
N GLY A 723 36.29 -7.74 -32.50
CA GLY A 723 35.78 -6.37 -32.45
C GLY A 723 36.88 -5.30 -32.48
N PRO A 724 36.78 -4.27 -33.34
CA PRO A 724 37.78 -3.19 -33.37
C PRO A 724 37.74 -2.33 -32.08
N ILE A 725 38.84 -1.65 -31.78
CA ILE A 725 38.93 -0.64 -30.71
C ILE A 725 39.07 0.73 -31.37
N ASP A 726 38.22 1.68 -31.00
CA ASP A 726 38.29 3.08 -31.44
C ASP A 726 38.75 3.99 -30.29
N LEU A 727 39.85 4.71 -30.52
CA LEU A 727 40.49 5.62 -29.56
C LEU A 727 40.54 7.06 -30.09
N ARG A 728 39.76 7.40 -31.11
CA ARG A 728 39.75 8.74 -31.73
C ARG A 728 39.49 9.81 -30.68
N GLY A 729 40.34 10.83 -30.60
CA GLY A 729 40.19 11.92 -29.62
C GLY A 729 40.38 11.53 -28.15
N ALA A 730 40.63 10.25 -27.83
CA ALA A 730 40.82 9.80 -26.47
C ALA A 730 42.09 10.41 -25.84
N ALA A 731 42.04 10.63 -24.53
CA ALA A 731 43.11 11.20 -23.73
C ALA A 731 43.48 10.28 -22.57
N TYR A 732 44.76 9.99 -22.42
CA TYR A 732 45.28 9.20 -21.31
C TYR A 732 46.68 9.68 -20.90
N GLU A 733 46.96 9.69 -19.59
CA GLU A 733 48.29 10.02 -19.03
C GLU A 733 49.20 8.80 -19.06
N GLU A 734 48.67 7.63 -18.70
CA GLU A 734 49.36 6.35 -18.71
C GLU A 734 48.59 5.34 -19.56
N PHE A 735 49.33 4.58 -20.37
CA PHE A 735 48.79 3.52 -21.22
C PHE A 735 49.52 2.21 -20.95
N ASP A 736 48.76 1.16 -20.61
CA ASP A 736 49.30 -0.18 -20.44
C ASP A 736 48.51 -1.20 -21.27
N GLY A 737 49.09 -1.67 -22.37
CA GLY A 737 48.41 -2.63 -23.23
C GLY A 737 49.32 -3.34 -24.22
N ASN A 738 48.75 -4.30 -24.96
CA ASN A 738 49.44 -5.00 -26.04
C ASN A 738 49.39 -4.16 -27.32
N VAL A 739 50.40 -3.31 -27.50
CA VAL A 739 50.52 -2.41 -28.65
C VAL A 739 50.47 -3.16 -29.99
N GLY A 740 51.06 -4.35 -30.07
CA GLY A 740 51.05 -5.16 -31.30
C GLY A 740 49.65 -5.58 -31.75
N ALA A 741 48.79 -5.96 -30.81
CA ALA A 741 47.39 -6.33 -31.09
C ALA A 741 46.54 -5.10 -31.46
N LEU A 742 46.73 -3.98 -30.74
CA LEU A 742 46.06 -2.70 -31.02
C LEU A 742 46.34 -2.19 -32.43
N LEU A 743 47.60 -2.24 -32.86
CA LEU A 743 48.01 -1.82 -34.20
C LEU A 743 47.30 -2.61 -35.31
N GLN A 744 46.93 -3.88 -35.09
CA GLN A 744 46.16 -4.66 -36.07
C GLN A 744 44.68 -4.24 -36.14
N GLY A 745 44.12 -3.74 -35.04
CA GLY A 745 42.70 -3.38 -34.91
C GLY A 745 42.33 -1.93 -35.21
N PHE A 746 43.30 -1.01 -35.32
CA PHE A 746 43.01 0.41 -35.60
C PHE A 746 42.38 0.64 -36.99
N PRO A 747 41.32 1.47 -37.11
CA PRO A 747 40.81 1.94 -38.40
C PRO A 747 41.91 2.61 -39.26
N ARG A 748 41.80 2.48 -40.59
CA ARG A 748 42.87 2.81 -41.57
C ARG A 748 43.39 4.26 -41.57
N ALA A 749 42.74 5.21 -40.88
CA ALA A 749 42.93 6.65 -41.13
C ALA A 749 43.12 7.54 -39.88
N ASP A 750 43.41 6.99 -38.69
CA ASP A 750 43.53 7.82 -37.49
C ASP A 750 44.99 8.15 -37.11
N ARG A 751 45.48 9.28 -37.64
CA ARG A 751 46.81 9.81 -37.34
C ARG A 751 46.93 10.32 -35.90
N GLN A 752 45.86 10.88 -35.34
CA GLN A 752 45.90 11.57 -34.05
C GLN A 752 46.07 10.58 -32.89
N ALA A 753 45.29 9.49 -32.88
CA ALA A 753 45.44 8.45 -31.86
C ALA A 753 46.83 7.81 -31.88
N LEU A 754 47.39 7.52 -33.07
CA LEU A 754 48.73 6.93 -33.19
C LEU A 754 49.85 7.87 -32.68
N VAL A 755 49.77 9.17 -32.99
CA VAL A 755 50.73 10.17 -32.49
C VAL A 755 50.69 10.25 -30.97
N ARG A 756 49.48 10.25 -30.39
CA ARG A 756 49.32 10.33 -28.94
C ARG A 756 49.84 9.08 -28.24
N LEU A 757 49.48 7.90 -28.74
CA LEU A 757 49.97 6.62 -28.24
C LEU A 757 51.51 6.57 -28.27
N GLU A 758 52.13 6.97 -29.38
CA GLU A 758 53.59 7.06 -29.49
C GLU A 758 54.18 7.97 -28.39
N LYS A 759 53.65 9.18 -28.23
CA LYS A 759 54.16 10.17 -27.27
C LYS A 759 54.06 9.66 -25.83
N THR A 760 52.92 9.07 -25.46
CA THR A 760 52.72 8.51 -24.11
C THR A 760 53.65 7.33 -23.84
N LEU A 761 53.85 6.43 -24.81
CA LEU A 761 54.77 5.29 -24.65
C LEU A 761 56.23 5.74 -24.44
N ARG A 762 56.68 6.77 -25.17
CA ARG A 762 58.01 7.39 -24.96
C ARG A 762 58.15 7.99 -23.56
N GLN A 763 57.13 8.72 -23.10
CA GLN A 763 57.14 9.32 -21.75
C GLN A 763 57.26 8.29 -20.61
N VAL A 764 56.77 7.07 -20.83
CA VAL A 764 56.84 5.97 -19.85
C VAL A 764 58.11 5.12 -20.03
N GLY A 765 59.00 5.45 -20.98
CA GLY A 765 60.25 4.74 -21.23
C GLY A 765 60.09 3.41 -22.00
N ARG A 766 58.94 3.20 -22.67
CA ARG A 766 58.67 2.03 -23.54
C ARG A 766 59.04 2.33 -24.99
N ASP A 767 60.29 2.70 -25.22
CA ASP A 767 60.77 3.23 -26.51
C ASP A 767 60.63 2.24 -27.67
N ASP A 768 60.92 0.95 -27.44
CA ASP A 768 60.82 -0.09 -28.47
C ASP A 768 59.38 -0.23 -29.02
N GLU A 769 58.37 -0.04 -28.17
CA GLU A 769 56.96 -0.10 -28.55
C GLU A 769 56.49 1.20 -29.20
N ALA A 770 56.93 2.35 -28.71
CA ALA A 770 56.68 3.65 -29.35
C ALA A 770 57.21 3.67 -30.78
N ASP A 771 58.39 3.09 -30.98
CA ASP A 771 59.03 2.94 -32.28
C ASP A 771 58.24 2.02 -33.23
N ALA A 772 57.62 0.94 -32.72
CA ALA A 772 56.72 0.11 -33.49
C ALA A 772 55.47 0.88 -33.97
N VAL A 773 54.87 1.70 -33.10
CA VAL A 773 53.72 2.58 -33.44
C VAL A 773 54.12 3.60 -34.50
N TYR A 774 55.29 4.24 -34.33
CA TYR A 774 55.84 5.20 -35.29
C TYR A 774 55.99 4.58 -36.69
N LEU A 775 56.58 3.37 -36.76
CA LEU A 775 56.82 2.67 -38.02
C LEU A 775 55.52 2.28 -38.73
N GLU A 776 54.53 1.83 -37.96
CA GLU A 776 53.22 1.48 -38.51
C GLU A 776 52.48 2.73 -39.03
N ARG A 777 52.57 3.87 -38.33
CA ARG A 777 52.07 5.17 -38.84
C ARG A 777 52.72 5.53 -40.17
N GLN A 778 54.05 5.50 -40.27
CA GLN A 778 54.76 5.80 -41.52
C GLN A 778 54.43 4.84 -42.66
N ARG A 779 54.18 3.55 -42.35
CA ARG A 779 53.75 2.57 -43.35
C ARG A 779 52.38 2.96 -43.93
N ARG A 780 51.45 3.37 -43.08
CA ARG A 780 50.09 3.79 -43.47
C ARG A 780 50.09 5.09 -44.26
N GLU A 781 50.81 6.12 -43.81
CA GLU A 781 50.95 7.39 -44.53
C GLU A 781 51.50 7.14 -45.96
N ARG A 782 52.48 6.25 -46.11
CA ARG A 782 53.01 5.88 -47.43
C ARG A 782 51.99 5.12 -48.28
N LEU A 783 51.19 4.21 -47.71
CA LEU A 783 50.12 3.54 -48.46
C LEU A 783 49.05 4.54 -48.92
N GLN A 784 48.72 5.54 -48.09
CA GLN A 784 47.78 6.59 -48.44
C GLN A 784 48.32 7.50 -49.56
N SER A 785 49.54 8.03 -49.43
CA SER A 785 50.17 8.86 -50.48
C SER A 785 50.30 8.13 -51.81
N TRP A 786 50.53 6.80 -51.77
CA TRP A 786 50.55 5.96 -52.96
C TRP A 786 49.16 5.85 -53.62
N THR A 787 48.11 5.69 -52.80
CA THR A 787 46.72 5.56 -53.27
C THR A 787 46.18 6.89 -53.81
N GLU A 788 46.56 8.01 -53.20
CA GLU A 788 46.20 9.38 -53.60
C GLU A 788 47.01 9.90 -54.81
N ARG A 789 47.85 9.04 -55.43
CA ARG A 789 48.74 9.36 -56.56
C ARG A 789 49.77 10.46 -56.27
N SER A 790 50.04 10.75 -55.00
CA SER A 790 51.05 11.72 -54.55
C SER A 790 52.45 11.06 -54.49
N TYR A 791 52.97 10.67 -55.66
CA TYR A 791 54.22 9.92 -55.76
C TYR A 791 55.44 10.70 -55.24
N GLY A 792 55.44 12.04 -55.34
CA GLY A 792 56.52 12.88 -54.83
C GLY A 792 56.63 12.83 -53.31
N GLU A 793 55.50 12.94 -52.60
CA GLU A 793 55.44 12.83 -51.14
C GLU A 793 55.79 11.42 -50.67
N TRP A 794 55.37 10.40 -51.42
CA TRP A 794 55.78 9.02 -51.14
C TRP A 794 57.29 8.83 -51.24
N VAL A 795 57.92 9.31 -52.32
CA VAL A 795 59.38 9.20 -52.52
C VAL A 795 60.13 9.97 -51.43
N PHE A 796 59.70 11.21 -51.13
CA PHE A 796 60.34 12.02 -50.09
C PHE A 796 60.19 11.40 -48.70
N SER A 797 59.00 10.89 -48.36
CA SER A 797 58.74 10.16 -47.11
C SER A 797 59.55 8.88 -47.00
N ALA A 798 59.69 8.12 -48.10
CA ALA A 798 60.53 6.92 -48.14
C ALA A 798 62.01 7.24 -47.94
N LEU A 799 62.54 8.26 -48.62
CA LEU A 799 63.92 8.75 -48.46
C LEU A 799 64.17 9.26 -47.04
N TYR A 800 63.28 10.11 -46.51
CA TYR A 800 63.38 10.64 -45.15
C TYR A 800 63.29 9.52 -44.10
N GLY A 801 62.41 8.53 -44.28
CA GLY A 801 62.31 7.36 -43.40
C GLY A 801 63.54 6.44 -43.41
N THR A 802 64.41 6.54 -44.42
CA THR A 802 65.70 5.84 -44.49
C THR A 802 66.87 6.65 -43.97
N LEU A 803 66.86 7.98 -44.17
CA LEU A 803 67.98 8.89 -43.84
C LEU A 803 67.82 9.61 -42.51
N GLY A 804 66.64 10.14 -42.22
CA GLY A 804 66.39 11.04 -41.09
C GLY A 804 65.99 10.33 -39.79
N ASN A 805 65.63 9.04 -39.84
CA ASN A 805 65.02 8.34 -38.70
C ASN A 805 65.82 7.11 -38.24
N TYR A 806 67.14 7.27 -38.17
CA TYR A 806 68.10 6.21 -37.86
C TYR A 806 68.03 5.70 -36.42
N GLY A 807 67.47 6.48 -35.48
CA GLY A 807 67.27 6.10 -34.08
C GLY A 807 66.33 4.91 -33.88
N VAL A 808 65.40 4.67 -34.81
CA VAL A 808 64.38 3.61 -34.69
C VAL A 808 64.88 2.24 -35.18
N ARG A 809 65.64 2.19 -36.28
CA ARG A 809 66.20 0.96 -36.86
C ARG A 809 67.53 1.26 -37.59
N PRO A 810 68.69 1.12 -36.91
CA PRO A 810 69.97 1.60 -37.42
C PRO A 810 70.45 0.89 -38.71
N TYR A 811 70.02 -0.36 -38.94
CA TYR A 811 70.38 -1.10 -40.17
C TYR A 811 69.87 -0.45 -41.47
N ARG A 812 68.87 0.45 -41.40
CA ARG A 812 68.35 1.15 -42.60
C ARG A 812 69.36 2.10 -43.24
N LEU A 813 70.21 2.74 -42.44
CA LEU A 813 71.32 3.57 -42.94
C LEU A 813 72.32 2.72 -43.72
N LEU A 814 72.62 1.50 -43.25
CA LEU A 814 73.53 0.58 -43.93
C LEU A 814 72.95 0.10 -45.28
N VAL A 815 71.65 -0.17 -45.33
CA VAL A 815 70.97 -0.50 -46.60
C VAL A 815 70.99 0.68 -47.56
N PHE A 816 70.72 1.90 -47.08
CA PHE A 816 70.80 3.11 -47.89
C PHE A 816 72.23 3.36 -48.42
N ALA A 817 73.25 3.22 -47.55
CA ALA A 817 74.65 3.27 -47.95
C ALA A 817 74.96 2.25 -49.05
N GLY A 818 74.49 1.01 -48.89
CA GLY A 818 74.61 -0.04 -49.90
C GLY A 818 73.95 0.33 -51.23
N VAL A 819 72.75 0.93 -51.21
CA VAL A 819 72.04 1.37 -52.43
C VAL A 819 72.76 2.54 -53.11
N VAL A 820 73.25 3.53 -52.35
CA VAL A 820 73.98 4.68 -52.91
C VAL A 820 75.29 4.23 -53.55
N VAL A 821 76.04 3.35 -52.88
CA VAL A 821 77.25 2.72 -53.44
C VAL A 821 76.92 1.90 -54.69
N TRP A 822 75.80 1.17 -54.69
CA TRP A 822 75.39 0.38 -55.85
C TRP A 822 74.96 1.25 -57.04
N LEU A 823 74.21 2.34 -56.81
CA LEU A 823 73.82 3.31 -57.84
C LEU A 823 75.04 4.05 -58.40
N GLY A 824 75.99 4.41 -57.54
CA GLY A 824 77.27 4.99 -57.96
C GLY A 824 78.06 4.04 -58.86
N ALA A 825 78.12 2.76 -58.49
CA ALA A 825 78.74 1.72 -59.32
C ALA A 825 78.07 1.59 -60.70
N LEU A 826 76.73 1.67 -60.78
CA LEU A 826 76.00 1.68 -62.06
C LEU A 826 76.37 2.88 -62.94
N VAL A 827 76.53 4.06 -62.34
CA VAL A 827 76.95 5.27 -63.07
C VAL A 827 78.39 5.11 -63.59
N PHE A 828 79.30 4.56 -62.79
CA PHE A 828 80.69 4.32 -63.20
C PHE A 828 80.85 3.19 -64.23
N GLN A 829 79.84 2.32 -64.37
CA GLN A 829 79.78 1.31 -65.45
C GLN A 829 79.34 1.89 -66.80
N LEU A 830 78.86 3.14 -66.84
CA LEU A 830 78.49 3.76 -68.11
C LEU A 830 79.74 4.05 -68.95
N PRO A 831 79.70 3.81 -70.28
CA PRO A 831 80.83 4.06 -71.15
C PRO A 831 81.24 5.54 -71.10
N GLY A 832 82.48 5.82 -70.69
CA GLY A 832 83.02 7.19 -70.59
C GLY A 832 82.74 7.90 -69.25
N ALA A 833 82.21 7.20 -68.25
CA ALA A 833 81.93 7.79 -66.94
C ALA A 833 83.18 8.05 -66.07
N VAL A 834 84.30 7.44 -66.40
CA VAL A 834 85.54 7.47 -65.60
C VAL A 834 86.76 7.56 -66.52
N VAL A 835 87.73 8.38 -66.11
CA VAL A 835 88.98 8.67 -66.83
C VAL A 835 90.15 8.21 -65.96
N ARG A 836 91.19 7.68 -66.59
CA ARG A 836 92.41 7.23 -65.92
C ARG A 836 93.34 8.43 -65.62
N LYS A 837 93.83 8.57 -64.38
CA LYS A 837 94.58 9.77 -63.89
C LYS A 837 95.92 9.96 -64.62
N ASP A 838 96.51 8.86 -65.06
CA ASP A 838 97.71 8.74 -65.91
C ASP A 838 97.52 9.27 -67.34
N LYS A 839 96.31 9.69 -67.74
CA LYS A 839 95.99 10.29 -69.04
C LYS A 839 95.12 11.55 -68.95
N LEU A 840 95.38 12.46 -68.00
CA LEU A 840 94.77 13.79 -67.99
C LEU A 840 95.42 14.71 -69.07
N GLY A 841 95.04 14.48 -70.32
CA GLY A 841 95.38 15.33 -71.48
C GLY A 841 94.19 15.42 -72.45
N PRO A 842 94.15 16.40 -73.37
CA PRO A 842 92.98 16.76 -74.16
C PRO A 842 92.42 15.67 -75.10
N ASP A 843 93.06 14.49 -75.19
CA ASP A 843 92.73 13.41 -76.12
C ASP A 843 92.07 12.16 -75.49
N ALA A 844 91.54 12.25 -74.27
CA ALA A 844 90.84 11.14 -73.62
C ALA A 844 89.40 10.94 -74.16
N LEU A 845 89.26 10.47 -75.41
CA LEU A 845 87.98 10.32 -76.13
C LEU A 845 87.56 8.86 -76.37
N LEU A 846 88.08 7.89 -75.61
CA LEU A 846 87.55 6.53 -75.64
C LEU A 846 86.68 6.27 -74.39
N PRO A 847 85.43 5.79 -74.57
CA PRO A 847 84.56 5.50 -73.44
C PRO A 847 85.10 4.28 -72.68
N THR A 848 85.88 4.52 -71.65
CA THR A 848 86.34 3.48 -70.72
C THR A 848 85.15 2.93 -69.94
N GLN A 849 85.00 1.61 -69.95
CA GLN A 849 83.96 0.90 -69.21
C GLN A 849 84.64 0.08 -68.11
N LEU A 850 84.36 0.38 -66.84
CA LEU A 850 84.91 -0.39 -65.72
C LEU A 850 84.21 -1.75 -65.58
N SER A 851 84.95 -2.73 -65.07
CA SER A 851 84.35 -4.00 -64.64
C SER A 851 83.37 -3.74 -63.48
N ARG A 852 82.38 -4.63 -63.30
CA ARG A 852 81.37 -4.47 -62.24
C ARG A 852 81.99 -4.35 -60.85
N PHE A 853 83.09 -5.06 -60.60
CA PHE A 853 83.80 -5.05 -59.33
C PHE A 853 84.61 -3.77 -59.14
N ASP A 854 85.32 -3.31 -60.17
CA ASP A 854 86.14 -2.10 -60.07
C ASP A 854 85.26 -0.84 -59.96
N ALA A 855 84.12 -0.81 -60.65
CA ALA A 855 83.13 0.27 -60.52
C ALA A 855 82.51 0.32 -59.11
N LEU A 856 82.28 -0.85 -58.49
CA LEU A 856 81.80 -0.94 -57.10
C LEU A 856 82.88 -0.47 -56.13
N ALA A 857 84.12 -0.94 -56.29
CA ALA A 857 85.25 -0.53 -55.47
C ALA A 857 85.48 0.99 -55.54
N LEU A 858 85.44 1.57 -56.75
CA LEU A 858 85.54 3.01 -56.95
C LEU A 858 84.37 3.76 -56.28
N SER A 859 83.15 3.22 -56.36
CA SER A 859 82.00 3.80 -55.67
C SER A 859 82.07 3.71 -54.15
N VAL A 860 82.69 2.67 -53.59
CA VAL A 860 82.96 2.56 -52.15
C VAL A 860 84.02 3.58 -51.73
N CYS A 861 85.10 3.73 -52.52
CA CYS A 861 86.16 4.70 -52.24
C CYS A 861 85.62 6.14 -52.21
N TYR A 862 84.79 6.53 -53.19
CA TYR A 862 84.14 7.85 -53.17
C TYR A 862 83.13 8.00 -52.02
N PHE A 863 82.58 6.92 -51.47
CA PHE A 863 81.61 6.96 -50.38
C PHE A 863 82.25 6.92 -48.98
N LEU A 864 83.44 6.35 -48.80
CA LEU A 864 84.11 6.35 -47.50
C LEU A 864 84.81 7.70 -47.26
N PRO A 865 84.62 8.36 -46.10
CA PRO A 865 85.31 9.59 -45.75
C PRO A 865 86.74 9.30 -45.24
N ILE A 866 87.47 8.44 -45.96
CA ILE A 866 88.85 8.03 -45.67
C ILE A 866 89.57 7.93 -47.03
N GLU A 867 90.75 8.51 -47.14
CA GLU A 867 91.56 8.42 -48.36
C GLU A 867 92.03 6.97 -48.58
N PHE A 868 91.48 6.29 -49.59
CA PHE A 868 91.90 4.95 -49.99
C PHE A 868 92.88 5.02 -51.18
N PRO A 869 93.90 4.14 -51.27
CA PRO A 869 94.92 4.17 -52.34
C PRO A 869 94.41 3.90 -53.77
N LEU A 870 93.12 3.59 -53.95
CA LEU A 870 92.50 3.35 -55.24
C LEU A 870 92.09 4.63 -55.99
N GLU A 871 92.07 5.80 -55.33
CA GLU A 871 91.82 7.11 -55.98
C GLU A 871 92.96 7.58 -56.91
N ASP A 872 94.09 6.85 -56.95
CA ASP A 872 95.22 7.22 -57.80
C ASP A 872 95.12 6.71 -59.25
N GLN A 873 94.21 5.79 -59.57
CA GLN A 873 94.10 5.25 -60.93
C GLN A 873 92.92 5.80 -61.72
N TRP A 874 91.77 6.07 -61.09
CA TRP A 874 90.53 6.37 -61.79
C TRP A 874 89.82 7.58 -61.19
N VAL A 875 89.48 8.57 -62.02
CA VAL A 875 88.77 9.79 -61.63
C VAL A 875 87.48 9.90 -62.43
N ALA A 876 86.38 10.25 -61.77
CA ALA A 876 85.10 10.44 -62.43
C ALA A 876 85.16 11.56 -63.51
N ALA A 877 84.60 11.31 -64.69
CA ALA A 877 84.67 12.23 -65.82
C ALA A 877 83.87 13.53 -65.59
N THR A 878 84.45 14.69 -65.94
CA THR A 878 83.79 16.00 -65.83
C THR A 878 82.85 16.31 -67.00
N THR A 879 82.93 15.54 -68.09
CA THR A 879 82.09 15.69 -69.28
C THR A 879 80.66 15.15 -69.03
N PRO A 880 79.60 15.86 -69.49
CA PRO A 880 78.23 15.40 -69.35
C PRO A 880 77.93 14.26 -70.34
N LEU A 881 77.48 13.12 -69.82
CA LEU A 881 76.99 11.98 -70.58
C LEU A 881 75.48 12.04 -70.74
N THR A 882 74.97 11.66 -71.91
CA THR A 882 73.54 11.59 -72.16
C THR A 882 73.07 10.15 -72.01
N VAL A 883 72.29 9.89 -70.96
CA VAL A 883 71.84 8.54 -70.59
C VAL A 883 70.34 8.42 -70.81
N ARG A 884 69.92 7.34 -71.46
CA ARG A 884 68.50 7.02 -71.65
C ARG A 884 68.06 6.06 -70.57
N MET A 885 67.36 6.57 -69.56
CA MET A 885 66.84 5.75 -68.47
C MET A 885 65.56 5.04 -68.91
N PRO A 886 65.30 3.80 -68.46
CA PRO A 886 64.13 3.02 -68.89
C PRO A 886 62.78 3.62 -68.48
N PHE A 887 62.76 4.58 -67.56
CA PHE A 887 61.54 5.12 -66.95
C PHE A 887 61.19 6.55 -67.43
N THR A 888 62.04 7.19 -68.23
CA THR A 888 61.83 8.57 -68.71
C THR A 888 61.88 8.64 -70.23
N ARG A 889 60.89 9.31 -70.86
CA ARG A 889 60.85 9.48 -72.32
C ARG A 889 61.90 10.47 -72.87
N ARG A 890 62.49 11.30 -72.00
CA ARG A 890 63.53 12.29 -72.37
C ARG A 890 64.91 11.81 -71.92
N PRO A 891 65.95 11.94 -72.77
CA PRO A 891 67.33 11.62 -72.39
C PRO A 891 67.83 12.56 -71.29
N VAL A 892 68.46 12.02 -70.25
CA VAL A 892 68.92 12.78 -69.09
C VAL A 892 70.43 13.01 -69.21
N ARG A 893 70.88 14.25 -69.03
CA ARG A 893 72.32 14.56 -68.97
C ARG A 893 72.83 14.35 -67.55
N VAL A 894 73.84 13.50 -67.41
CA VAL A 894 74.46 13.13 -66.13
C VAL A 894 75.94 13.50 -66.19
N ARG A 895 76.45 14.19 -65.17
CA ARG A 895 77.89 14.47 -65.00
C ARG A 895 78.46 13.49 -63.96
N PRO A 896 79.25 12.48 -64.35
CA PRO A 896 79.79 11.49 -63.42
C PRO A 896 80.61 12.09 -62.27
N ALA A 897 81.45 13.10 -62.55
CA ALA A 897 82.20 13.83 -61.52
C ALA A 897 81.30 14.56 -60.52
N ALA A 898 80.16 15.08 -60.98
CA ALA A 898 79.19 15.70 -60.08
C ALA A 898 78.53 14.63 -59.18
N ILE A 899 78.21 13.45 -59.70
CA ILE A 899 77.69 12.35 -58.88
C ILE A 899 78.74 11.85 -57.89
N ALA A 900 79.98 11.64 -58.31
CA ALA A 900 81.07 11.19 -57.45
C ALA A 900 81.34 12.16 -56.29
N ASN A 901 81.51 13.46 -56.60
CA ASN A 901 81.89 14.44 -55.59
C ASN A 901 80.69 15.02 -54.81
N PHE A 902 79.54 15.22 -55.46
CA PHE A 902 78.38 15.87 -54.84
C PHE A 902 77.34 14.89 -54.30
N VAL A 903 77.30 13.63 -54.75
CA VAL A 903 76.34 12.64 -54.28
C VAL A 903 77.02 11.56 -53.44
N LEU A 904 78.07 10.91 -53.94
CA LEU A 904 78.75 9.82 -53.23
C LEU A 904 79.57 10.31 -52.04
N ARG A 905 80.47 11.29 -52.24
CA ARG A 905 81.30 11.84 -51.14
C ARG A 905 80.47 12.54 -50.07
N THR A 906 79.52 13.39 -50.47
CA THR A 906 78.66 14.09 -49.51
C THR A 906 77.78 13.12 -48.73
N ALA A 907 77.19 12.10 -49.40
CA ALA A 907 76.41 11.07 -48.72
C ALA A 907 77.29 10.24 -47.78
N GLY A 908 78.51 9.92 -48.19
CA GLY A 908 79.52 9.24 -47.38
C GLY A 908 79.87 9.97 -46.09
N TRP A 909 80.19 11.26 -46.21
CA TRP A 909 80.51 12.15 -45.10
C TRP A 909 79.35 12.34 -44.11
N VAL A 910 78.11 12.19 -44.56
CA VAL A 910 76.93 12.29 -43.69
C VAL A 910 76.57 10.93 -43.09
N VAL A 911 76.48 9.89 -43.93
CA VAL A 911 75.96 8.57 -43.55
C VAL A 911 76.96 7.78 -42.70
N MET A 912 78.27 7.85 -42.97
CA MET A 912 79.26 7.06 -42.21
C MET A 912 79.40 7.49 -40.75
N PRO A 913 79.52 8.80 -40.40
CA PRO A 913 79.53 9.23 -39.01
C PRO A 913 78.23 8.90 -38.28
N LEU A 914 77.07 9.07 -38.93
CA LEU A 914 75.76 8.70 -38.38
C LEU A 914 75.63 7.18 -38.14
N SER A 915 76.14 6.37 -39.06
CA SER A 915 76.13 4.90 -38.95
C SER A 915 77.05 4.43 -37.82
N LEU A 916 78.23 5.02 -37.70
CA LEU A 916 79.18 4.69 -36.64
C LEU A 916 78.62 5.08 -35.26
N ALA A 917 78.06 6.29 -35.15
CA ALA A 917 77.44 6.77 -33.91
C ALA A 917 76.16 5.99 -33.52
N ALA A 918 75.44 5.43 -34.50
CA ALA A 918 74.32 4.53 -34.26
C ALA A 918 74.77 3.12 -33.78
N VAL A 919 75.87 2.59 -34.31
CA VAL A 919 76.43 1.28 -33.93
C VAL A 919 77.14 1.32 -32.57
N THR A 920 77.79 2.43 -32.23
CA THR A 920 78.48 2.61 -30.93
C THR A 920 77.55 3.01 -29.78
N GLY A 921 76.26 3.24 -30.05
CA GLY A 921 75.26 3.60 -29.05
C GLY A 921 75.33 5.05 -28.55
N MET A 922 76.25 5.88 -29.06
CA MET A 922 76.43 7.28 -28.65
C MET A 922 75.26 8.20 -29.00
N LEU A 923 74.37 7.77 -29.91
CA LEU A 923 73.17 8.51 -30.33
C LEU A 923 71.85 7.89 -29.85
N LYS A 924 71.87 6.94 -28.90
CA LYS A 924 70.64 6.58 -28.16
C LYS A 924 70.28 7.78 -27.29
N VAL A 925 69.45 8.66 -27.84
CA VAL A 925 68.81 9.73 -27.09
C VAL A 925 67.93 9.06 -26.04
N ASN A 926 68.43 9.03 -24.79
CA ASN A 926 67.53 9.08 -23.63
C ASN A 926 66.80 10.42 -23.74
N ASN A 927 65.53 10.40 -24.15
CA ASN A 927 64.60 11.52 -23.96
C ASN A 927 63.33 10.99 -23.32
#